data_AF-A0A0E9NJF4-F1
#
_entry.id   AF-A0A0E9NJF4-F1
#
_cell.length_a   1.000
_cell.length_b   1.000
_cell.length_c   1.000
_cell.angle_alpha   90.00
_cell.angle_beta   90.00
_cell.angle_gamma   90.00
#
_symmetry.space_group_name_H-M   'P 1'
#
loop_
_entity.id
_entity.type
_entity.pdbx_description
1 polymer ?
#
loop_
_entity_poly.entity_id
_entity_poly.type
_entity_poly.pdbx_seq_one_letter_code
_entity_poly.pdbx_strand_id
1 'polypeptide(L)'
;MHPFLFLYELLQRLIHYLFSPRPPPSAEYASSHDQFRVAIIGAGLTGVSSAAHCIGHGVDVVLFEKGGKDNVGGIWTKVNDTSGLQINSLMYRFHPDVTWHTGYPTRASIVREIRHIWTKYDLQPKTRFDTDVKRVSRSPRNHNKWIINNNPDEEFDAVIAAIGTCGEPKMVHMPGMEKYKGTLVHSSELTKRAVDVYSKEVAVVGGGASAVEALQYCVDKGSREIDILARSDKWIIPRHPLIDALISLQPLGHETIFSRIPEFLLRTFFYRDLKSIAPPPGGKGLFSSTPMVNSTALELIRQGRARWLRGDIVGVDEDGIQFVRRAQGVPKGGPGHPMKVECDAIIMATGFHRPSLHFLPEGLFTEKYTPPAWFLQTWSPNEWSILANNCTFVDAIGTAGHFHIGIYTRILIMYLKDPRTRPTIAHMRSWVDRTNWFKNGPPGQLVDFILPGMNDNSGKEKGETTGSSGFGFFTYGELLAWFVEFMLLSWTRIGWIGFVLFGWDTACPEPRDAGQLFCDNDNYRGNHLLQFNTQYKMSKRAADDTSDLALKNGSRAAGVDADGDQGMGEFEDQWEDEFESEEEYVEAGEDGMDVDDEDEEEEQVEETEVWLPNKKLGKDEVLEADQSVYEMLHTMNVTWPSLSFDVLWDNLGEERSTFPATTYLVTGTQAAKPSDNEITIMKLSSLNKTQVHDEESDDEDEAEEGDPIIEHRSVKINSGTNRIRATPKTWSQNHLVATMMESGEVHIFDIEPQVQSFDIPGAQLHSAQAPLHTIKSHGRTEGFAVDWHPTQPRLLTGDCAGKIYLTSRNDAGQWSTTGPFTGHTASVEDVQWSPSEPTVFASCASDGTLKIFDTRSKTKKPALSINAHPNTDVNVLTWNKRVNYLLATGADDGRFSVWDLRTFGKGKTPEPVATFKWHTAPITSIEFHPTEDSVLAVAGADDQVTLWDLSVELDAEEEAGRRELAKAGGMEVPSQLMFVHQGQEQIKEVHWHPQIPGVVVIGAASRSQFTQVLRDTLFVPFSVPQIALTSVPSVILQARSCVSRGLMHCTRAACSKRLDGT
;
A
#
# COMPACT_ATOMS: atom_id res chain seq x y z
N MET A 1 52.79 10.14 17.32
CA MET A 1 51.44 10.15 16.72
C MET A 1 50.64 11.28 17.36
N HIS A 2 49.77 11.96 16.62
CA HIS A 2 48.82 12.90 17.22
C HIS A 2 47.81 12.08 18.05
N PRO A 3 47.59 12.38 19.35
CA PRO A 3 46.85 11.48 20.25
C PRO A 3 45.41 11.22 19.78
N PHE A 4 44.75 12.24 19.22
CA PHE A 4 43.41 12.10 18.64
C PHE A 4 43.38 11.22 17.38
N LEU A 5 44.41 11.25 16.53
CA LEU A 5 44.48 10.38 15.34
C LEU A 5 44.73 8.93 15.75
N PHE A 6 45.57 8.69 16.76
CA PHE A 6 45.77 7.34 17.31
C PHE A 6 44.50 6.77 17.93
N LEU A 7 43.75 7.56 18.72
CA LEU A 7 42.47 7.14 19.29
C LEU A 7 41.43 6.86 18.19
N TYR A 8 41.40 7.68 17.14
CA TYR A 8 40.54 7.49 15.97
C TYR A 8 40.88 6.21 15.19
N GLU A 9 42.16 5.94 14.91
CA GLU A 9 42.61 4.68 14.31
C GLU A 9 42.29 3.46 15.18
N LEU A 10 42.46 3.56 16.50
CA LEU A 10 42.13 2.49 17.43
C LEU A 10 40.62 2.18 17.43
N LEU A 11 39.77 3.21 17.42
CA LEU A 11 38.31 3.07 17.30
C LEU A 11 37.94 2.39 15.98
N GLN A 12 38.56 2.78 14.86
CA GLN A 12 38.31 2.14 13.56
C GLN A 12 38.71 0.65 13.55
N ARG A 13 39.82 0.28 14.20
CA ARG A 13 40.23 -1.12 14.35
C ARG A 13 39.28 -1.92 15.25
N LEU A 14 38.75 -1.30 16.30
CA LEU A 14 37.75 -1.92 17.18
C LEU A 14 36.43 -2.18 16.43
N ILE A 15 35.96 -1.20 15.65
CA ILE A 15 34.77 -1.36 14.79
C ILE A 15 34.99 -2.47 13.77
N HIS A 16 36.15 -2.50 13.10
CA HIS A 16 36.50 -3.57 12.18
C HIS A 16 36.41 -4.95 12.86
N TYR A 17 37.05 -5.12 14.02
CA TYR A 17 37.09 -6.39 14.76
C TYR A 17 35.72 -6.85 15.27
N LEU A 18 34.86 -5.93 15.73
CA LEU A 18 33.57 -6.27 16.35
C LEU A 18 32.43 -6.51 15.34
N PHE A 19 32.48 -5.89 14.16
CA PHE A 19 31.34 -5.80 13.24
C PHE A 19 31.62 -6.27 11.81
N SER A 20 32.88 -6.43 11.37
CA SER A 20 33.13 -6.88 9.99
C SER A 20 32.75 -8.35 9.86
N PRO A 21 31.88 -8.71 8.89
CA PRO A 21 31.63 -10.11 8.59
C PRO A 21 32.94 -10.76 8.11
N ARG A 22 33.09 -12.07 8.30
CA ARG A 22 34.33 -12.73 7.85
C ARG A 22 34.33 -12.83 6.33
N PRO A 23 35.43 -12.54 5.62
CA PRO A 23 35.52 -12.89 4.21
C PRO A 23 35.37 -14.42 4.06
N PRO A 24 34.88 -14.92 2.91
CA PRO A 24 34.52 -16.32 2.77
C PRO A 24 35.73 -17.23 3.03
N PRO A 25 35.57 -18.33 3.82
CA PRO A 25 36.57 -19.38 3.85
C PRO A 25 36.73 -20.03 2.47
N SER A 26 37.85 -20.75 2.27
CA SER A 26 38.21 -21.39 0.99
C SER A 26 37.09 -22.26 0.41
N ALA A 27 37.14 -22.46 -0.91
CA ALA A 27 36.07 -23.04 -1.74
C ALA A 27 35.43 -24.35 -1.23
N GLU A 28 36.12 -25.12 -0.38
CA GLU A 28 35.56 -26.30 0.32
C GLU A 28 34.33 -25.97 1.20
N TYR A 29 34.22 -24.77 1.77
CA TYR A 29 33.07 -24.41 2.61
C TYR A 29 31.77 -24.24 1.80
N ALA A 30 31.90 -23.90 0.51
CA ALA A 30 30.78 -23.65 -0.39
C ALA A 30 30.01 -24.93 -0.80
N SER A 31 30.59 -26.13 -0.58
CA SER A 31 30.01 -27.40 -1.06
C SER A 31 29.13 -28.13 -0.03
N SER A 32 28.75 -27.50 1.09
CA SER A 32 28.25 -28.21 2.28
C SER A 32 26.79 -27.94 2.69
N HIS A 33 26.13 -26.91 2.14
CA HIS A 33 24.79 -26.49 2.56
C HIS A 33 23.98 -25.97 1.36
N ASP A 34 22.65 -26.08 1.40
CA ASP A 34 21.75 -25.40 0.46
C ASP A 34 21.91 -23.87 0.59
N GLN A 35 22.67 -23.26 -0.32
CA GLN A 35 22.97 -21.83 -0.28
C GLN A 35 21.86 -21.01 -0.93
N PHE A 36 21.25 -20.13 -0.15
CA PHE A 36 20.43 -19.03 -0.68
C PHE A 36 21.27 -18.15 -1.62
N ARG A 37 20.66 -17.67 -2.70
CA ARG A 37 21.29 -16.89 -3.76
C ARG A 37 20.56 -15.58 -4.00
N VAL A 38 21.27 -14.45 -3.91
CA VAL A 38 20.67 -13.10 -3.95
C VAL A 38 21.18 -12.30 -5.14
N ALA A 39 20.26 -11.72 -5.92
CA ALA A 39 20.60 -10.75 -6.97
C ALA A 39 20.80 -9.37 -6.34
N ILE A 40 21.86 -8.65 -6.71
CA ILE A 40 22.16 -7.31 -6.20
C ILE A 40 22.34 -6.35 -7.38
N ILE A 41 21.50 -5.33 -7.47
CA ILE A 41 21.43 -4.44 -8.64
C ILE A 41 22.17 -3.13 -8.33
N GLY A 42 23.34 -2.96 -8.95
CA GLY A 42 24.28 -1.84 -8.80
C GLY A 42 25.54 -2.20 -8.00
N ALA A 43 26.73 -1.97 -8.57
CA ALA A 43 28.04 -2.12 -7.90
C ALA A 43 28.55 -0.81 -7.26
N GLY A 44 27.62 0.02 -6.79
CA GLY A 44 27.90 1.16 -5.92
C GLY A 44 28.29 0.74 -4.49
N LEU A 45 28.53 1.73 -3.62
CA LEU A 45 28.88 1.50 -2.21
C LEU A 45 27.86 0.60 -1.47
N THR A 46 26.56 0.76 -1.79
CA THR A 46 25.48 -0.01 -1.17
C THR A 46 25.53 -1.47 -1.60
N GLY A 47 25.60 -1.74 -2.91
CA GLY A 47 25.60 -3.10 -3.44
C GLY A 47 26.86 -3.87 -3.05
N VAL A 48 28.03 -3.24 -3.09
CA VAL A 48 29.30 -3.83 -2.63
C VAL A 48 29.26 -4.17 -1.13
N SER A 49 28.71 -3.29 -0.29
CA SER A 49 28.56 -3.55 1.15
C SER A 49 27.53 -4.63 1.46
N SER A 50 26.38 -4.62 0.76
CA SER A 50 25.34 -5.65 0.87
C SER A 50 25.90 -7.02 0.48
N ALA A 51 26.61 -7.10 -0.64
CA ALA A 51 27.26 -8.33 -1.11
C ALA A 51 28.30 -8.88 -0.12
N ALA A 52 29.13 -8.01 0.46
CA ALA A 52 30.09 -8.40 1.50
C ALA A 52 29.39 -8.96 2.75
N HIS A 53 28.25 -8.39 3.17
CA HIS A 53 27.43 -8.92 4.25
C HIS A 53 26.75 -10.26 3.91
N CYS A 54 26.23 -10.44 2.69
CA CYS A 54 25.65 -11.71 2.26
C CYS A 54 26.70 -12.84 2.27
N ILE A 55 27.82 -12.66 1.56
CA ILE A 55 28.87 -13.69 1.46
C ILE A 55 29.45 -14.02 2.83
N GLY A 56 29.74 -13.00 3.64
CA GLY A 56 30.35 -13.20 4.95
C GLY A 56 29.42 -13.83 6.01
N HIS A 57 28.15 -14.07 5.67
CA HIS A 57 27.19 -14.87 6.46
C HIS A 57 26.64 -16.09 5.68
N GLY A 58 27.36 -16.52 4.63
CA GLY A 58 27.09 -17.76 3.89
C GLY A 58 25.89 -17.71 2.95
N VAL A 59 25.62 -16.56 2.33
CA VAL A 59 24.62 -16.37 1.28
C VAL A 59 25.34 -16.03 -0.03
N ASP A 60 25.05 -16.76 -1.11
CA ASP A 60 25.63 -16.50 -2.42
C ASP A 60 25.01 -15.25 -3.07
N VAL A 61 25.77 -14.58 -3.94
CA VAL A 61 25.34 -13.35 -4.60
C VAL A 61 25.79 -13.27 -6.04
N VAL A 62 24.98 -12.58 -6.86
CA VAL A 62 25.41 -12.01 -8.15
C VAL A 62 25.13 -10.52 -8.13
N LEU A 63 26.16 -9.71 -8.39
CA LEU A 63 26.01 -8.27 -8.60
C LEU A 63 25.79 -8.00 -10.08
N PHE A 64 24.84 -7.15 -10.42
CA PHE A 64 24.60 -6.65 -11.77
C PHE A 64 24.99 -5.17 -11.82
N GLU A 65 25.88 -4.79 -12.74
CA GLU A 65 26.35 -3.42 -12.92
C GLU A 65 26.16 -3.01 -14.38
N LYS A 66 25.50 -1.85 -14.59
CA LYS A 66 25.19 -1.30 -15.91
C LYS A 66 26.45 -0.92 -16.68
N GLY A 67 27.48 -0.42 -15.99
CA GLY A 67 28.76 -0.06 -16.58
C GLY A 67 29.82 -1.17 -16.55
N GLY A 68 31.01 -0.82 -17.04
CA GLY A 68 32.18 -1.68 -16.98
C GLY A 68 32.84 -1.72 -15.60
N LYS A 69 33.97 -2.43 -15.48
CA LYS A 69 34.72 -2.58 -14.23
C LYS A 69 35.14 -1.26 -13.56
N ASP A 70 35.32 -0.19 -14.33
CA ASP A 70 35.67 1.11 -13.76
C ASP A 70 34.51 1.80 -13.02
N ASN A 71 33.26 1.40 -13.27
CA ASN A 71 32.08 1.92 -12.60
C ASN A 71 31.90 1.40 -11.16
N VAL A 72 32.67 0.38 -10.73
CA VAL A 72 32.67 -0.11 -9.33
C VAL A 72 33.00 1.04 -8.38
N GLY A 73 32.00 1.44 -7.59
CA GLY A 73 31.96 2.69 -6.85
C GLY A 73 30.68 3.53 -7.08
N GLY A 74 29.91 3.25 -8.13
CA GLY A 74 28.65 3.92 -8.44
C GLY A 74 28.84 5.42 -8.74
N ILE A 75 27.98 6.29 -8.18
CA ILE A 75 28.04 7.75 -8.35
C ILE A 75 29.44 8.35 -8.09
N TRP A 76 30.22 7.80 -7.15
CA TRP A 76 31.59 8.26 -6.88
C TRP A 76 32.56 8.07 -8.04
N THR A 77 32.27 7.16 -8.99
CA THR A 77 33.04 7.04 -10.24
C THR A 77 32.58 8.05 -11.30
N LYS A 78 31.29 8.44 -11.27
CA LYS A 78 30.67 9.41 -12.19
C LYS A 78 30.97 10.88 -11.87
N VAL A 79 31.05 11.29 -10.59
CA VAL A 79 31.31 12.69 -10.19
C VAL A 79 32.76 13.16 -10.47
N ASN A 80 32.97 14.46 -10.26
CA ASN A 80 34.23 15.19 -10.45
C ASN A 80 35.32 14.71 -9.46
N ASP A 81 36.59 14.81 -9.86
CA ASP A 81 37.74 14.42 -9.01
C ASP A 81 37.93 15.34 -7.80
N THR A 82 37.49 16.60 -7.88
CA THR A 82 37.49 17.53 -6.74
C THR A 82 36.34 17.29 -5.78
N SER A 83 35.37 16.41 -6.11
CA SER A 83 34.23 16.14 -5.24
C SER A 83 34.65 15.49 -3.92
N GLY A 84 33.97 15.89 -2.85
CA GLY A 84 34.33 15.50 -1.50
C GLY A 84 33.12 15.33 -0.61
N LEU A 85 33.23 14.41 0.35
CA LEU A 85 32.14 14.15 1.26
C LEU A 85 31.86 15.37 2.16
N GLN A 86 30.58 15.71 2.32
CA GLN A 86 30.15 16.83 3.16
C GLN A 86 30.03 16.46 4.64
N ILE A 87 29.68 15.22 4.99
CA ILE A 87 29.63 14.77 6.40
C ILE A 87 30.98 14.22 6.89
N ASN A 88 31.20 14.22 8.20
CA ASN A 88 32.43 13.68 8.77
C ASN A 88 32.59 12.16 8.55
N SER A 89 33.83 11.73 8.32
CA SER A 89 34.31 10.34 8.25
C SER A 89 33.82 9.40 9.35
N LEU A 90 33.58 9.90 10.58
CA LEU A 90 32.99 9.14 11.68
C LEU A 90 31.59 8.58 11.35
N MET A 91 30.85 9.32 10.53
CA MET A 91 29.44 9.11 10.21
C MET A 91 29.22 8.50 8.82
N TYR A 92 30.28 8.42 8.01
CA TYR A 92 30.23 7.86 6.66
C TYR A 92 31.07 6.60 6.58
N ARG A 93 30.51 5.47 6.98
CA ARG A 93 31.23 4.20 7.07
C ARG A 93 30.32 3.10 6.56
N PHE A 94 30.18 3.00 5.24
CA PHE A 94 29.19 2.15 4.56
C PHE A 94 29.38 0.65 4.77
N HIS A 95 30.57 0.21 5.19
CA HIS A 95 30.88 -1.15 5.63
C HIS A 95 31.89 -1.09 6.81
N PRO A 96 31.89 -2.01 7.79
CA PRO A 96 32.69 -1.83 9.01
C PRO A 96 34.21 -1.78 8.78
N ASP A 97 34.68 -2.47 7.73
CA ASP A 97 36.07 -2.55 7.28
C ASP A 97 36.62 -1.28 6.62
N VAL A 98 35.77 -0.32 6.26
CA VAL A 98 36.17 0.96 5.63
C VAL A 98 37.15 1.71 6.55
N THR A 99 38.27 2.19 6.03
CA THR A 99 39.26 2.97 6.80
C THR A 99 39.48 4.37 6.24
N TRP A 100 39.33 5.38 7.10
CA TRP A 100 39.58 6.77 6.75
C TRP A 100 40.85 7.32 7.39
N HIS A 101 41.53 8.19 6.64
CA HIS A 101 42.73 8.91 7.09
C HIS A 101 42.50 10.44 7.22
N THR A 102 41.37 10.95 6.72
CA THR A 102 40.98 12.36 6.79
C THR A 102 39.59 12.50 7.40
N GLY A 103 39.35 13.63 8.08
CA GLY A 103 38.03 13.91 8.70
C GLY A 103 36.88 14.06 7.70
N TYR A 104 37.18 14.45 6.47
CA TYR A 104 36.27 14.51 5.33
C TYR A 104 36.94 13.76 4.16
N PRO A 105 36.45 12.57 3.78
CA PRO A 105 37.01 11.78 2.69
C PRO A 105 36.85 12.43 1.30
N THR A 106 37.86 12.28 0.46
CA THR A 106 37.82 12.66 -0.97
C THR A 106 37.16 11.57 -1.82
N ARG A 107 36.63 11.92 -2.99
CA ARG A 107 36.14 10.95 -4.00
C ARG A 107 37.12 9.80 -4.24
N ALA A 108 38.42 10.10 -4.40
CA ALA A 108 39.46 9.09 -4.58
C ALA A 108 39.59 8.12 -3.37
N SER A 109 39.50 8.65 -2.14
CA SER A 109 39.51 7.82 -0.92
C SER A 109 38.29 6.91 -0.87
N ILE A 110 37.10 7.42 -1.22
CA ILE A 110 35.85 6.66 -1.17
C ILE A 110 35.86 5.51 -2.19
N VAL A 111 36.24 5.79 -3.45
CA VAL A 111 36.37 4.75 -4.49
C VAL A 111 37.41 3.70 -4.11
N ARG A 112 38.51 4.08 -3.46
CA ARG A 112 39.53 3.15 -2.94
C ARG A 112 38.92 2.17 -1.94
N GLU A 113 38.18 2.66 -0.93
CA GLU A 113 37.59 1.79 0.10
C GLU A 113 36.51 0.85 -0.48
N ILE A 114 35.69 1.33 -1.43
CA ILE A 114 34.69 0.48 -2.11
C ILE A 114 35.40 -0.65 -2.88
N ARG A 115 36.41 -0.33 -3.69
CA ARG A 115 37.17 -1.32 -4.47
C ARG A 115 37.99 -2.28 -3.59
N HIS A 116 38.48 -1.81 -2.43
CA HIS A 116 39.12 -2.65 -1.40
C HIS A 116 38.14 -3.71 -0.87
N ILE A 117 36.93 -3.34 -0.47
CA ILE A 117 35.92 -4.30 0.01
C ILE A 117 35.50 -5.26 -1.11
N TRP A 118 35.24 -4.74 -2.31
CA TRP A 118 34.89 -5.55 -3.48
C TRP A 118 35.95 -6.62 -3.80
N THR A 119 37.24 -6.29 -3.62
CA THR A 119 38.35 -7.25 -3.77
C THR A 119 38.45 -8.21 -2.58
N LYS A 120 38.31 -7.71 -1.34
CA LYS A 120 38.49 -8.49 -0.10
C LYS A 120 37.45 -9.60 0.09
N TYR A 121 36.23 -9.41 -0.40
CA TYR A 121 35.14 -10.39 -0.33
C TYR A 121 34.97 -11.21 -1.62
N ASP A 122 35.95 -11.16 -2.53
CA ASP A 122 35.96 -11.85 -3.83
C ASP A 122 34.68 -11.63 -4.66
N LEU A 123 34.24 -10.37 -4.74
CA LEU A 123 33.04 -10.00 -5.48
C LEU A 123 33.28 -9.90 -7.00
N GLN A 124 34.54 -9.85 -7.44
CA GLN A 124 34.86 -9.73 -8.87
C GLN A 124 34.29 -10.85 -9.74
N PRO A 125 34.49 -12.16 -9.46
CA PRO A 125 33.87 -13.23 -10.26
C PRO A 125 32.34 -13.28 -10.14
N LYS A 126 31.78 -12.64 -9.12
CA LYS A 126 30.33 -12.55 -8.85
C LYS A 126 29.68 -11.29 -9.44
N THR A 127 30.45 -10.41 -10.09
CA THR A 127 29.92 -9.19 -10.73
C THR A 127 29.72 -9.42 -12.23
N ARG A 128 28.51 -9.18 -12.72
CA ARG A 128 28.14 -9.07 -14.13
C ARG A 128 28.23 -7.60 -14.53
N PHE A 129 29.25 -7.26 -15.31
CA PHE A 129 29.44 -5.92 -15.87
C PHE A 129 28.64 -5.75 -17.16
N ASP A 130 28.48 -4.50 -17.58
CA ASP A 130 27.83 -4.11 -18.84
C ASP A 130 26.41 -4.71 -18.96
N THR A 131 25.76 -4.92 -17.81
CA THR A 131 24.46 -5.61 -17.67
C THR A 131 23.45 -4.67 -17.02
N ASP A 132 22.76 -3.90 -17.87
CA ASP A 132 21.67 -3.02 -17.45
C ASP A 132 20.44 -3.85 -17.03
N VAL A 133 19.92 -3.65 -15.82
CA VAL A 133 18.75 -4.41 -15.33
C VAL A 133 17.48 -3.62 -15.67
N LYS A 134 16.77 -4.10 -16.68
CA LYS A 134 15.52 -3.52 -17.18
C LYS A 134 14.28 -4.13 -16.54
N ARG A 135 14.33 -5.38 -16.09
CA ARG A 135 13.18 -6.08 -15.51
C ARG A 135 13.60 -7.14 -14.48
N VAL A 136 12.83 -7.24 -13.40
CA VAL A 136 12.86 -8.29 -12.39
C VAL A 136 11.47 -8.93 -12.36
N SER A 137 11.42 -10.24 -12.51
CA SER A 137 10.17 -11.00 -12.63
C SER A 137 10.25 -12.30 -11.83
N ARG A 138 9.09 -12.89 -11.50
CA ARG A 138 9.03 -14.21 -10.85
C ARG A 138 9.51 -15.29 -11.83
N SER A 139 10.23 -16.30 -11.33
CA SER A 139 10.66 -17.42 -12.19
C SER A 139 9.44 -18.23 -12.66
N PRO A 140 9.34 -18.56 -13.96
CA PRO A 140 8.32 -19.48 -14.47
C PRO A 140 8.55 -20.94 -14.04
N ARG A 141 9.74 -21.28 -13.53
CA ARG A 141 10.05 -22.62 -12.99
C ARG A 141 9.72 -22.74 -11.50
N ASN A 142 9.79 -21.62 -10.75
CA ASN A 142 9.50 -21.57 -9.32
C ASN A 142 9.05 -20.17 -8.90
N HIS A 143 7.74 -19.99 -8.69
CA HIS A 143 7.15 -18.70 -8.33
C HIS A 143 7.70 -18.08 -7.03
N ASN A 144 8.36 -18.85 -6.16
CA ASN A 144 9.02 -18.31 -4.96
C ASN A 144 10.36 -17.61 -5.26
N LYS A 145 10.90 -17.75 -6.48
CA LYS A 145 12.19 -17.17 -6.90
C LYS A 145 12.02 -16.04 -7.91
N TRP A 146 13.09 -15.28 -8.07
CA TRP A 146 13.23 -14.14 -8.98
C TRP A 146 14.19 -14.47 -10.11
N ILE A 147 13.94 -13.89 -11.28
CA ILE A 147 14.84 -13.86 -12.43
C ILE A 147 15.09 -12.40 -12.85
N ILE A 148 16.27 -12.17 -13.44
CA ILE A 148 16.74 -10.85 -13.85
C ILE A 148 16.76 -10.80 -15.38
N ASN A 149 16.23 -9.73 -15.97
CA ASN A 149 16.12 -9.52 -17.42
C ASN A 149 15.49 -10.72 -18.16
N ASN A 150 14.47 -11.35 -17.57
CA ASN A 150 13.80 -12.54 -18.09
C ASN A 150 14.75 -13.73 -18.42
N ASN A 151 15.89 -13.86 -17.73
CA ASN A 151 16.79 -15.01 -17.88
C ASN A 151 16.35 -16.17 -16.96
N PRO A 152 15.71 -17.25 -17.46
CA PRO A 152 15.20 -18.34 -16.64
C PRO A 152 16.28 -19.28 -16.08
N ASP A 153 17.54 -19.14 -16.54
CA ASP A 153 18.65 -20.01 -16.13
C ASP A 153 19.45 -19.46 -14.93
N GLU A 154 19.22 -18.21 -14.53
CA GLU A 154 19.74 -17.65 -13.28
C GLU A 154 18.60 -17.23 -12.34
N GLU A 155 18.22 -18.13 -11.43
CA GLU A 155 17.23 -17.86 -10.37
C GLU A 155 17.87 -17.34 -9.08
N PHE A 156 17.10 -16.58 -8.30
CA PHE A 156 17.49 -15.95 -7.04
C PHE A 156 16.36 -16.03 -5.99
N ASP A 157 16.70 -16.23 -4.73
CA ASP A 157 15.74 -16.33 -3.61
C ASP A 157 15.31 -14.95 -3.07
N ALA A 158 16.09 -13.90 -3.35
CA ALA A 158 15.80 -12.52 -3.01
C ALA A 158 16.54 -11.55 -3.95
N VAL A 159 16.11 -10.28 -3.97
CA VAL A 159 16.72 -9.21 -4.76
C VAL A 159 17.03 -8.00 -3.86
N ILE A 160 18.21 -7.42 -4.02
CA ILE A 160 18.59 -6.14 -3.41
C ILE A 160 18.73 -5.09 -4.50
N ALA A 161 17.81 -4.14 -4.57
CA ALA A 161 17.98 -2.95 -5.39
C ALA A 161 18.91 -1.97 -4.66
N ALA A 162 20.04 -1.62 -5.29
CA ALA A 162 21.11 -0.82 -4.69
C ALA A 162 21.58 0.32 -5.63
N ILE A 163 20.67 0.80 -6.47
CA ILE A 163 20.89 1.79 -7.55
C ILE A 163 21.25 3.20 -7.06
N GLY A 164 21.05 3.48 -5.76
CA GLY A 164 21.26 4.80 -5.15
C GLY A 164 20.21 5.85 -5.55
N THR A 165 20.53 7.11 -5.33
CA THR A 165 19.61 8.25 -5.56
C THR A 165 20.09 9.24 -6.63
N CYS A 166 21.25 8.99 -7.26
CA CYS A 166 21.83 9.86 -8.30
C CYS A 166 22.10 9.06 -9.57
N GLY A 167 21.27 9.28 -10.60
CA GLY A 167 21.33 8.65 -11.91
C GLY A 167 22.18 9.46 -12.90
N GLU A 168 21.53 9.98 -13.94
CA GLU A 168 22.17 10.83 -14.95
C GLU A 168 22.09 12.33 -14.59
N PRO A 169 23.03 13.16 -15.08
CA PRO A 169 23.04 14.61 -14.82
C PRO A 169 21.73 15.33 -15.20
N LYS A 170 21.15 16.14 -14.30
CA LYS A 170 19.93 16.93 -14.61
C LYS A 170 20.31 18.22 -15.32
N MET A 171 20.27 18.22 -16.65
CA MET A 171 20.51 19.41 -17.49
C MET A 171 19.20 20.15 -17.72
N VAL A 172 18.88 21.10 -16.84
CA VAL A 172 17.66 21.92 -16.92
C VAL A 172 17.73 22.82 -18.16
N HIS A 173 16.74 22.73 -19.05
CA HIS A 173 16.60 23.65 -20.17
C HIS A 173 16.23 25.06 -19.67
N MET A 174 16.72 26.09 -20.35
CA MET A 174 16.44 27.50 -20.05
C MET A 174 16.16 28.21 -21.38
N PRO A 175 15.17 29.12 -21.47
CA PRO A 175 14.85 29.79 -22.73
C PRO A 175 16.07 30.50 -23.32
N GLY A 176 16.38 30.28 -24.59
CA GLY A 176 17.55 30.90 -25.23
C GLY A 176 18.88 30.17 -25.00
N MET A 177 18.92 29.05 -24.26
CA MET A 177 20.17 28.33 -23.98
C MET A 177 20.90 27.86 -25.26
N GLU A 178 20.16 27.60 -26.34
CA GLU A 178 20.66 27.29 -27.67
C GLU A 178 21.39 28.45 -28.38
N LYS A 179 21.18 29.70 -27.93
CA LYS A 179 21.83 30.91 -28.47
C LYS A 179 23.19 31.17 -27.82
N TYR A 180 23.47 30.56 -26.67
CA TYR A 180 24.67 30.80 -25.88
C TYR A 180 25.94 30.34 -26.61
N LYS A 181 26.90 31.27 -26.77
CA LYS A 181 28.16 31.02 -27.50
C LYS A 181 29.31 30.56 -26.61
N GLY A 182 29.12 30.61 -25.29
CA GLY A 182 30.11 30.19 -24.30
C GLY A 182 30.10 28.69 -24.01
N THR A 183 30.83 28.28 -22.97
CA THR A 183 30.93 26.85 -22.59
C THR A 183 29.82 26.44 -21.62
N LEU A 184 28.84 25.68 -22.09
CA LEU A 184 27.81 25.05 -21.24
C LEU A 184 28.26 23.64 -20.80
N VAL A 185 28.23 23.34 -19.50
CA VAL A 185 28.66 22.03 -18.97
C VAL A 185 28.02 21.67 -17.62
N HIS A 186 27.81 20.37 -17.35
CA HIS A 186 27.37 19.93 -16.03
C HIS A 186 28.53 19.87 -15.01
N SER A 187 28.24 20.21 -13.75
CA SER A 187 29.18 20.20 -12.62
C SER A 187 29.96 18.88 -12.41
N SER A 188 29.39 17.73 -12.82
CA SER A 188 30.05 16.42 -12.76
C SER A 188 31.17 16.20 -13.79
N GLU A 189 31.21 17.00 -14.85
CA GLU A 189 32.10 16.79 -16.00
C GLU A 189 33.34 17.69 -16.02
N LEU A 190 33.44 18.64 -15.08
CA LEU A 190 34.44 19.71 -15.08
C LEU A 190 35.90 19.20 -15.25
N THR A 191 36.33 18.19 -14.48
CA THR A 191 37.66 17.57 -14.67
C THR A 191 37.72 16.63 -15.87
N LYS A 192 36.66 15.87 -16.14
CA LYS A 192 36.62 14.85 -17.21
C LYS A 192 36.76 15.46 -18.61
N ARG A 193 36.07 16.58 -18.85
CA ARG A 193 36.19 17.38 -20.08
C ARG A 193 37.33 18.42 -20.00
N ALA A 194 38.08 18.44 -18.88
CA ALA A 194 39.14 19.39 -18.59
C ALA A 194 38.74 20.85 -18.89
N VAL A 195 37.54 21.24 -18.43
CA VAL A 195 36.89 22.50 -18.82
C VAL A 195 37.80 23.68 -18.47
N ASP A 196 38.16 24.44 -19.50
CA ASP A 196 38.96 25.64 -19.37
C ASP A 196 38.10 26.79 -18.86
N VAL A 197 38.37 27.19 -17.61
CA VAL A 197 37.76 28.32 -16.92
C VAL A 197 38.80 29.36 -16.51
N TYR A 198 40.03 29.28 -17.02
CA TYR A 198 41.13 30.16 -16.63
C TYR A 198 40.89 31.58 -17.17
N SER A 199 40.94 32.59 -16.29
CA SER A 199 40.68 34.00 -16.62
C SER A 199 39.29 34.32 -17.23
N LYS A 200 38.35 33.37 -17.17
CA LYS A 200 36.97 33.51 -17.67
C LYS A 200 35.99 33.98 -16.60
N GLU A 201 34.88 34.58 -17.03
CA GLU A 201 33.69 34.82 -16.22
C GLU A 201 32.80 33.58 -16.24
N VAL A 202 32.36 33.12 -15.07
CA VAL A 202 31.65 31.84 -14.93
C VAL A 202 30.36 32.00 -14.13
N ALA A 203 29.23 31.65 -14.74
CA ALA A 203 27.96 31.50 -14.03
C ALA A 203 27.78 30.05 -13.57
N VAL A 204 27.46 29.84 -12.30
CA VAL A 204 27.14 28.55 -11.70
C VAL A 204 25.65 28.53 -11.38
N VAL A 205 24.87 27.75 -12.13
CA VAL A 205 23.42 27.66 -11.98
C VAL A 205 23.08 26.59 -10.96
N GLY A 206 22.51 27.01 -9.82
CA GLY A 206 22.12 26.12 -8.71
C GLY A 206 22.76 26.52 -7.38
N GLY A 207 22.03 26.27 -6.28
CA GLY A 207 22.46 26.60 -4.91
C GLY A 207 22.79 25.38 -4.05
N GLY A 208 23.20 24.25 -4.65
CA GLY A 208 23.43 22.97 -3.98
C GLY A 208 24.91 22.65 -3.69
N ALA A 209 25.15 21.46 -3.15
CA ALA A 209 26.50 20.94 -2.87
C ALA A 209 27.45 21.08 -4.08
N SER A 210 27.00 20.68 -5.27
CA SER A 210 27.76 20.75 -6.52
C SER A 210 28.14 22.18 -6.93
N ALA A 211 27.37 23.19 -6.51
CA ALA A 211 27.68 24.59 -6.82
C ALA A 211 28.88 25.09 -5.99
N VAL A 212 29.01 24.61 -4.76
CA VAL A 212 30.18 24.87 -3.92
C VAL A 212 31.42 24.12 -4.42
N GLU A 213 31.26 22.92 -4.99
CA GLU A 213 32.37 22.20 -5.65
C GLU A 213 32.80 22.89 -6.96
N ALA A 214 31.85 23.37 -7.77
CA ALA A 214 32.11 24.16 -8.97
C ALA A 214 32.83 25.48 -8.64
N LEU A 215 32.38 26.19 -7.59
CA LEU A 215 33.05 27.37 -7.06
C LEU A 215 34.53 27.10 -6.74
N GLN A 216 34.81 26.00 -6.01
CA GLN A 216 36.18 25.64 -5.65
C GLN A 216 37.01 25.31 -6.89
N TYR A 217 36.47 24.54 -7.84
CA TYR A 217 37.12 24.25 -9.11
C TYR A 217 37.48 25.53 -9.89
N CYS A 218 36.55 26.48 -10.05
CA CYS A 218 36.79 27.73 -10.77
C CYS A 218 37.81 28.63 -10.07
N VAL A 219 37.77 28.72 -8.74
CA VAL A 219 38.78 29.48 -7.97
C VAL A 219 40.18 28.86 -8.11
N ASP A 220 40.30 27.54 -7.99
CA ASP A 220 41.57 26.81 -8.08
C ASP A 220 42.15 26.85 -9.51
N LYS A 221 41.28 26.93 -10.52
CA LYS A 221 41.64 27.10 -11.94
C LYS A 221 41.85 28.56 -12.36
N GLY A 222 41.64 29.52 -11.46
CA GLY A 222 41.94 30.93 -11.72
C GLY A 222 40.94 31.66 -12.62
N SER A 223 39.64 31.40 -12.48
CA SER A 223 38.58 32.22 -13.11
C SER A 223 38.64 33.68 -12.67
N ARG A 224 38.15 34.58 -13.53
CA ARG A 224 38.17 36.04 -13.35
C ARG A 224 37.03 36.51 -12.44
N GLU A 225 35.81 36.07 -12.73
CA GLU A 225 34.61 36.35 -11.94
C GLU A 225 33.76 35.08 -11.86
N ILE A 226 33.07 34.88 -10.73
CA ILE A 226 32.26 33.68 -10.49
C ILE A 226 30.95 34.11 -9.83
N ASP A 227 29.83 33.86 -10.50
CA ASP A 227 28.49 34.14 -10.00
C ASP A 227 27.72 32.85 -9.75
N ILE A 228 27.24 32.65 -8.52
CA ILE A 228 26.39 31.52 -8.15
C ILE A 228 24.94 32.00 -8.16
N LEU A 229 24.13 31.45 -9.06
CA LEU A 229 22.73 31.82 -9.26
C LEU A 229 21.84 30.80 -8.54
N ALA A 230 21.21 31.23 -7.43
CA ALA A 230 20.41 30.36 -6.57
C ALA A 230 18.95 30.85 -6.47
N ARG A 231 18.00 30.03 -6.96
CA ARG A 231 16.55 30.27 -6.85
C ARG A 231 16.03 30.17 -5.40
N SER A 232 16.62 29.32 -4.57
CA SER A 232 16.12 28.99 -3.23
C SER A 232 17.18 29.16 -2.14
N ASP A 233 16.71 29.48 -0.93
CA ASP A 233 17.55 29.59 0.26
C ASP A 233 17.97 28.21 0.79
N LYS A 234 19.27 28.01 0.93
CA LYS A 234 19.87 26.83 1.58
C LYS A 234 20.93 27.27 2.60
N TRP A 235 21.02 26.51 3.69
CA TRP A 235 22.03 26.74 4.72
C TRP A 235 23.41 26.24 4.27
N ILE A 236 24.43 27.08 4.47
CA ILE A 236 25.84 26.68 4.46
C ILE A 236 26.29 26.64 5.91
N ILE A 237 26.92 25.53 6.31
CA ILE A 237 27.41 25.31 7.68
C ILE A 237 28.88 24.89 7.67
N PRO A 238 29.67 25.26 8.70
CA PRO A 238 31.08 24.90 8.76
C PRO A 238 31.26 23.40 8.97
N ARG A 239 32.32 22.83 8.37
CA ARG A 239 32.74 21.45 8.61
C ARG A 239 33.19 21.28 10.05
N HIS A 240 32.37 20.66 10.89
CA HIS A 240 32.69 20.45 12.28
C HIS A 240 31.99 19.19 12.83
N PRO A 241 32.74 18.20 13.40
CA PRO A 241 32.17 16.90 13.75
C PRO A 241 31.04 16.96 14.78
N LEU A 242 31.04 17.93 15.71
CA LEU A 242 29.91 18.11 16.64
C LEU A 242 28.68 18.73 15.97
N ILE A 243 28.85 19.54 14.92
CA ILE A 243 27.71 20.13 14.19
C ILE A 243 27.10 19.04 13.31
N ASP A 244 27.93 18.34 12.51
CA ASP A 244 27.52 17.19 11.72
C ASP A 244 26.76 16.16 12.60
N ALA A 245 27.32 15.79 13.76
CA ALA A 245 26.69 14.85 14.69
C ALA A 245 25.38 15.38 15.29
N LEU A 246 25.31 16.66 15.71
CA LEU A 246 24.06 17.23 16.23
C LEU A 246 22.97 17.30 15.16
N ILE A 247 23.32 17.51 13.89
CA ILE A 247 22.34 17.56 12.81
C ILE A 247 21.79 16.17 12.49
N SER A 248 22.63 15.12 12.48
CA SER A 248 22.13 13.74 12.32
C SER A 248 21.52 13.12 13.59
N LEU A 249 21.65 13.75 14.76
CA LEU A 249 20.99 13.33 16.01
C LEU A 249 19.54 13.85 16.09
N GLN A 250 18.74 13.52 15.09
CA GLN A 250 17.29 13.73 15.08
C GLN A 250 16.57 12.41 15.29
N PRO A 251 16.18 12.06 16.53
CA PRO A 251 15.45 10.82 16.77
C PRO A 251 14.06 10.82 16.12
N LEU A 252 13.46 11.99 15.83
CA LEU A 252 12.06 12.13 15.45
C LEU A 252 11.84 12.98 14.19
N GLY A 253 12.85 13.17 13.33
CA GLY A 253 12.69 13.89 12.04
C GLY A 253 12.55 15.43 12.13
N HIS A 254 12.43 15.99 13.34
CA HIS A 254 12.32 17.44 13.59
C HIS A 254 13.38 17.95 14.58
N GLU A 255 13.44 19.26 14.81
CA GLU A 255 14.24 19.85 15.89
C GLU A 255 13.73 19.40 17.27
N THR A 256 14.64 18.97 18.15
CA THR A 256 14.36 18.66 19.55
C THR A 256 15.19 19.57 20.46
N ILE A 257 14.86 19.64 21.76
CA ILE A 257 15.69 20.40 22.72
C ILE A 257 17.14 19.90 22.80
N PHE A 258 17.41 18.65 22.39
CA PHE A 258 18.73 18.04 22.35
C PHE A 258 19.48 18.25 21.02
N SER A 259 18.77 18.58 19.93
CA SER A 259 19.34 18.84 18.59
C SER A 259 19.23 20.30 18.14
N ARG A 260 18.65 21.19 18.97
CA ARG A 260 18.42 22.61 18.64
C ARG A 260 19.72 23.39 18.48
N ILE A 261 20.15 23.58 17.23
CA ILE A 261 21.25 24.48 16.87
C ILE A 261 20.69 25.92 16.79
N PRO A 262 21.15 26.88 17.62
CA PRO A 262 20.57 28.21 17.61
C PRO A 262 20.97 28.97 16.33
N GLU A 263 20.07 29.00 15.34
CA GLU A 263 20.32 29.61 14.02
C GLU A 263 20.82 31.06 14.08
N PHE A 264 20.41 31.81 15.12
CA PHE A 264 20.87 33.17 15.31
C PHE A 264 22.39 33.24 15.53
N LEU A 265 23.01 32.21 16.13
CA LEU A 265 24.46 32.10 16.26
C LEU A 265 25.13 31.87 14.90
N LEU A 266 24.56 31.03 14.03
CA LEU A 266 25.06 30.86 12.66
C LEU A 266 24.96 32.17 11.87
N ARG A 267 23.80 32.84 11.88
CA ARG A 267 23.61 34.14 11.22
C ARG A 267 24.57 35.22 11.77
N THR A 268 24.80 35.25 13.08
CA THR A 268 25.60 36.30 13.75
C THR A 268 27.11 36.04 13.71
N PHE A 269 27.57 34.81 13.89
CA PHE A 269 29.00 34.47 14.03
C PHE A 269 29.60 33.74 12.82
N PHE A 270 28.83 32.96 12.07
CA PHE A 270 29.34 32.25 10.88
C PHE A 270 29.11 33.06 9.59
N TYR A 271 27.92 33.60 9.39
CA TYR A 271 27.62 34.47 8.23
C TYR A 271 28.09 35.92 8.44
N ARG A 272 27.87 36.52 9.61
CA ARG A 272 28.35 37.89 9.98
C ARG A 272 27.97 38.95 8.95
N ASP A 273 28.93 39.38 8.15
CA ASP A 273 28.88 40.31 7.03
C ASP A 273 28.10 39.77 5.82
N LEU A 274 28.06 38.45 5.64
CA LEU A 274 27.30 37.76 4.61
C LEU A 274 25.86 37.37 5.05
N LYS A 275 25.31 38.03 6.08
CA LYS A 275 23.97 37.71 6.62
C LYS A 275 22.85 37.78 5.58
N SER A 276 22.99 38.56 4.52
CA SER A 276 22.04 38.67 3.40
C SER A 276 21.94 37.40 2.54
N ILE A 277 22.97 36.55 2.54
CA ILE A 277 22.99 35.27 1.81
C ILE A 277 22.30 34.16 2.63
N ALA A 278 22.33 34.25 3.97
CA ALA A 278 21.68 33.28 4.85
C ALA A 278 20.15 33.21 4.63
N PRO A 279 19.50 32.10 5.00
CA PRO A 279 18.04 32.06 5.12
C PRO A 279 17.55 33.08 6.18
N PRO A 280 16.49 33.85 5.92
CA PRO A 280 15.99 34.90 6.82
C PRO A 280 15.49 34.32 8.15
N PRO A 281 15.47 35.10 9.25
CA PRO A 281 14.78 34.69 10.47
C PRO A 281 13.29 34.42 10.18
N GLY A 282 12.79 33.23 10.52
CA GLY A 282 11.41 32.81 10.22
C GLY A 282 11.21 32.18 8.83
N GLY A 283 12.25 32.10 7.98
CA GLY A 283 12.22 31.31 6.75
C GLY A 283 12.58 29.83 6.98
N LYS A 284 12.87 29.10 5.89
CA LYS A 284 13.27 27.68 5.92
C LYS A 284 14.39 27.42 6.95
N GLY A 285 14.08 26.60 7.94
CA GLY A 285 14.97 26.32 9.08
C GLY A 285 16.16 25.44 8.72
N LEU A 286 17.14 25.34 9.61
CA LEU A 286 18.34 24.51 9.39
C LEU A 286 18.02 23.04 9.09
N PHE A 287 16.89 22.55 9.62
CA PHE A 287 16.44 21.17 9.53
C PHE A 287 15.21 20.98 8.61
N SER A 288 14.98 21.88 7.65
CA SER A 288 13.89 21.72 6.66
C SER A 288 14.38 21.25 5.29
N SER A 289 15.69 21.11 5.09
CA SER A 289 16.32 20.62 3.85
C SER A 289 17.79 20.30 4.12
N THR A 290 18.42 19.50 3.26
CA THR A 290 19.84 19.11 3.42
C THR A 290 20.78 20.33 3.33
N PRO A 291 21.52 20.70 4.40
CA PRO A 291 22.44 21.85 4.40
C PRO A 291 23.77 21.51 3.72
N MET A 292 24.42 22.52 3.14
CA MET A 292 25.76 22.38 2.54
C MET A 292 26.85 22.50 3.61
N VAL A 293 27.63 21.43 3.82
CA VAL A 293 28.71 21.43 4.81
C VAL A 293 30.03 21.87 4.17
N ASN A 294 30.37 23.15 4.30
CA ASN A 294 31.58 23.73 3.73
C ASN A 294 32.10 24.92 4.57
N SER A 295 33.41 24.97 4.79
CA SER A 295 34.06 26.05 5.55
C SER A 295 34.64 27.16 4.66
N THR A 296 34.94 26.87 3.40
CA THR A 296 35.72 27.73 2.49
C THR A 296 34.85 28.61 1.60
N ALA A 297 33.63 28.17 1.26
CA ALA A 297 32.73 28.89 0.35
C ALA A 297 32.45 30.34 0.79
N LEU A 298 32.09 30.53 2.06
CA LEU A 298 31.86 31.87 2.61
C LEU A 298 33.16 32.69 2.70
N GLU A 299 34.32 32.07 2.88
CA GLU A 299 35.61 32.78 2.89
C GLU A 299 35.97 33.31 1.49
N LEU A 300 35.74 32.52 0.44
CA LEU A 300 35.93 32.93 -0.95
C LEU A 300 35.00 34.09 -1.35
N ILE A 301 33.74 34.04 -0.92
CA ILE A 301 32.77 35.14 -1.14
C ILE A 301 33.24 36.41 -0.41
N ARG A 302 33.72 36.32 0.84
CA ARG A 302 34.28 37.47 1.57
C ARG A 302 35.53 38.06 0.93
N GLN A 303 36.36 37.23 0.31
CA GLN A 303 37.53 37.66 -0.44
C GLN A 303 37.17 38.31 -1.79
N GLY A 304 35.89 38.38 -2.16
CA GLY A 304 35.44 38.88 -3.46
C GLY A 304 35.79 37.96 -4.63
N ARG A 305 36.09 36.68 -4.36
CA ARG A 305 36.42 35.68 -5.40
C ARG A 305 35.18 35.13 -6.12
N ALA A 306 34.00 35.32 -5.52
CA ALA A 306 32.71 34.95 -6.11
C ALA A 306 31.56 35.75 -5.47
N ARG A 307 30.44 35.88 -6.18
CA ARG A 307 29.18 36.42 -5.63
C ARG A 307 28.14 35.30 -5.54
N TRP A 308 27.31 35.35 -4.49
CA TRP A 308 26.14 34.47 -4.36
C TRP A 308 24.89 35.32 -4.58
N LEU A 309 24.21 35.09 -5.69
CA LEU A 309 23.05 35.87 -6.14
C LEU A 309 21.78 35.03 -5.95
N ARG A 310 20.82 35.63 -5.24
CA ARG A 310 19.48 35.07 -5.04
C ARG A 310 18.55 35.66 -6.08
N GLY A 311 17.72 34.85 -6.72
CA GLY A 311 16.84 35.33 -7.78
C GLY A 311 16.48 34.25 -8.79
N ASP A 312 15.75 34.66 -9.81
CA ASP A 312 15.17 33.78 -10.83
C ASP A 312 15.85 34.01 -12.20
N ILE A 313 16.00 32.94 -12.98
CA ILE A 313 16.58 32.97 -14.32
C ILE A 313 15.42 33.14 -15.30
N VAL A 314 15.48 34.17 -16.13
CA VAL A 314 14.45 34.47 -17.15
C VAL A 314 14.79 33.80 -18.48
N GLY A 315 16.08 33.76 -18.82
CA GLY A 315 16.57 33.17 -20.05
C GLY A 315 18.08 33.34 -20.21
N VAL A 316 18.59 32.90 -21.35
CA VAL A 316 20.01 32.92 -21.71
C VAL A 316 20.18 33.70 -23.02
N ASP A 317 21.11 34.65 -23.03
CA ASP A 317 21.54 35.41 -24.20
C ASP A 317 22.79 34.78 -24.83
N GLU A 318 23.29 35.33 -25.93
CA GLU A 318 24.50 34.81 -26.59
C GLU A 318 25.77 34.82 -25.71
N ASP A 319 25.82 35.72 -24.73
CA ASP A 319 26.97 36.13 -23.92
C ASP A 319 26.71 36.09 -22.39
N GLY A 320 25.55 35.61 -21.95
CA GLY A 320 25.23 35.58 -20.52
C GLY A 320 23.83 35.10 -20.16
N ILE A 321 23.46 35.25 -18.89
CA ILE A 321 22.15 34.86 -18.33
C ILE A 321 21.35 36.11 -17.94
N GLN A 322 20.06 36.15 -18.31
CA GLN A 322 19.11 37.15 -17.82
C GLN A 322 18.56 36.73 -16.45
N PHE A 323 18.75 37.57 -15.43
CA PHE A 323 18.52 37.19 -14.03
C PHE A 323 17.78 38.27 -13.24
N VAL A 324 16.69 37.91 -12.56
CA VAL A 324 15.93 38.81 -11.67
C VAL A 324 16.40 38.59 -10.24
N ARG A 325 17.27 39.48 -9.76
CA ARG A 325 17.86 39.38 -8.43
C ARG A 325 16.85 39.77 -7.34
N ARG A 326 16.51 38.82 -6.47
CA ARG A 326 15.62 39.00 -5.32
C ARG A 326 16.36 39.40 -4.04
N ALA A 327 15.68 40.15 -3.19
CA ALA A 327 16.17 40.51 -1.85
C ALA A 327 16.00 39.36 -0.85
N GLN A 328 16.64 39.47 0.33
CA GLN A 328 16.52 38.47 1.38
C GLN A 328 15.08 38.41 1.91
N GLY A 329 14.47 37.21 1.90
CA GLY A 329 13.09 36.98 2.34
C GLY A 329 12.00 37.16 1.27
N VAL A 330 12.35 37.49 0.02
CA VAL A 330 11.37 37.51 -1.09
C VAL A 330 11.18 36.09 -1.66
N PRO A 331 9.94 35.58 -1.83
CA PRO A 331 9.65 34.24 -2.36
C PRO A 331 10.01 34.08 -3.87
N LYS A 332 9.91 32.86 -4.42
CA LYS A 332 10.04 32.59 -5.89
C LYS A 332 9.03 33.48 -6.64
N GLY A 333 9.42 34.03 -7.81
CA GLY A 333 8.55 34.90 -8.61
C GLY A 333 8.26 36.29 -7.98
N GLY A 334 8.69 36.54 -6.75
CA GLY A 334 8.49 37.82 -6.08
C GLY A 334 9.37 38.95 -6.66
N PRO A 335 9.07 40.22 -6.32
CA PRO A 335 9.72 41.38 -6.93
C PRO A 335 11.25 41.38 -6.75
N GLY A 336 11.96 41.59 -7.86
CA GLY A 336 13.41 41.66 -7.90
C GLY A 336 13.93 42.69 -8.89
N HIS A 337 15.25 42.88 -8.91
CA HIS A 337 15.93 43.78 -9.85
C HIS A 337 16.44 42.96 -11.04
N PRO A 338 15.97 43.21 -12.28
CA PRO A 338 16.53 42.57 -13.46
C PRO A 338 17.98 43.01 -13.67
N MET A 339 18.84 42.05 -13.98
CA MET A 339 20.25 42.24 -14.31
C MET A 339 20.70 41.19 -15.33
N LYS A 340 21.76 41.49 -16.07
CA LYS A 340 22.45 40.53 -16.92
C LYS A 340 23.68 39.99 -16.19
N VAL A 341 23.92 38.69 -16.30
CA VAL A 341 25.11 38.00 -15.79
C VAL A 341 25.93 37.55 -17.00
N GLU A 342 26.84 38.41 -17.45
CA GLU A 342 27.77 38.13 -18.55
C GLU A 342 28.75 37.01 -18.13
N CYS A 343 28.93 36.00 -18.98
CA CYS A 343 29.82 34.87 -18.67
C CYS A 343 30.31 34.12 -19.91
N ASP A 344 31.57 33.69 -19.89
CA ASP A 344 32.19 32.84 -20.92
C ASP A 344 31.87 31.34 -20.73
N ALA A 345 31.44 30.94 -19.52
CA ALA A 345 31.00 29.58 -19.23
C ALA A 345 29.81 29.53 -18.26
N ILE A 346 28.87 28.61 -18.52
CA ILE A 346 27.75 28.26 -17.65
C ILE A 346 27.97 26.84 -17.11
N ILE A 347 28.08 26.71 -15.79
CA ILE A 347 28.18 25.43 -15.09
C ILE A 347 26.84 25.10 -14.46
N MET A 348 26.19 24.05 -14.96
CA MET A 348 24.96 23.51 -14.42
C MET A 348 25.27 22.70 -13.15
N ALA A 349 24.96 23.27 -11.99
CA ALA A 349 25.05 22.64 -10.67
C ALA A 349 23.66 22.21 -10.16
N THR A 350 22.83 21.76 -11.09
CA THR A 350 21.40 21.44 -10.97
C THR A 350 21.11 20.05 -10.42
N GLY A 351 22.09 19.14 -10.39
CA GLY A 351 22.00 17.86 -9.70
C GLY A 351 21.94 16.66 -10.64
N PHE A 352 21.22 15.62 -10.22
CA PHE A 352 21.07 14.37 -10.98
C PHE A 352 19.60 13.95 -10.95
N HIS A 353 19.11 13.39 -12.04
CA HIS A 353 17.83 12.68 -12.04
C HIS A 353 17.92 11.49 -11.08
N ARG A 354 16.80 11.18 -10.42
CA ARG A 354 16.71 10.02 -9.55
C ARG A 354 16.60 8.74 -10.40
N PRO A 355 17.36 7.67 -10.11
CA PRO A 355 17.15 6.38 -10.75
C PRO A 355 15.76 5.83 -10.43
N SER A 356 15.01 5.44 -11.46
CA SER A 356 13.70 4.79 -11.28
C SER A 356 13.85 3.36 -10.74
N LEU A 357 12.82 2.91 -10.01
CA LEU A 357 12.68 1.53 -9.52
C LEU A 357 11.72 0.68 -10.38
N HIS A 358 11.15 1.19 -11.49
CA HIS A 358 10.19 0.46 -12.35
C HIS A 358 10.75 -0.81 -13.03
N PHE A 359 12.04 -1.11 -12.92
CA PHE A 359 12.55 -2.44 -13.27
C PHE A 359 12.10 -3.52 -12.28
N LEU A 360 11.61 -3.15 -11.09
CA LEU A 360 10.95 -4.06 -10.14
C LEU A 360 9.48 -4.28 -10.55
N PRO A 361 8.83 -5.38 -10.10
CA PRO A 361 7.44 -5.65 -10.43
C PRO A 361 6.50 -4.51 -10.03
N GLU A 362 5.55 -4.17 -10.91
CA GLU A 362 4.58 -3.08 -10.72
C GLU A 362 3.74 -3.25 -9.44
N GLY A 363 3.35 -4.48 -9.08
CA GLY A 363 2.61 -4.79 -7.84
C GLY A 363 3.34 -4.47 -6.51
N LEU A 364 4.59 -3.99 -6.57
CA LEU A 364 5.28 -3.41 -5.41
C LEU A 364 4.89 -1.93 -5.16
N PHE A 365 4.35 -1.25 -6.16
CA PHE A 365 4.03 0.17 -6.19
C PHE A 365 2.50 0.36 -6.21
N THR A 366 1.87 0.17 -5.06
CA THR A 366 0.46 0.55 -4.85
C THR A 366 0.39 2.01 -4.45
N GLU A 367 -0.65 2.74 -4.87
CA GLU A 367 -0.86 4.19 -4.65
C GLU A 367 -0.43 4.69 -3.24
N LYS A 368 -0.95 4.06 -2.18
CA LYS A 368 -0.65 4.40 -0.77
C LYS A 368 0.76 3.99 -0.27
N TYR A 369 1.43 3.07 -0.96
CA TYR A 369 2.72 2.48 -0.56
C TYR A 369 3.75 2.53 -1.70
N THR A 370 4.02 3.73 -2.20
CA THR A 370 5.16 4.03 -3.09
C THR A 370 6.38 4.49 -2.28
N PRO A 371 7.63 4.35 -2.77
CA PRO A 371 8.80 4.93 -2.08
C PRO A 371 8.69 6.46 -1.96
N PRO A 372 8.93 7.08 -0.78
CA PRO A 372 9.60 6.54 0.42
C PRO A 372 8.70 5.84 1.44
N ALA A 373 7.37 5.78 1.24
CA ALA A 373 6.38 5.18 2.14
C ALA A 373 6.38 3.64 2.12
N TRP A 374 7.56 3.05 2.33
CA TRP A 374 7.81 1.60 2.40
C TRP A 374 8.18 1.19 3.84
N PHE A 375 8.06 -0.10 4.16
CA PHE A 375 8.43 -0.63 5.48
C PHE A 375 9.94 -0.44 5.71
N LEU A 376 10.30 0.22 6.83
CA LEU A 376 11.67 0.71 7.08
C LEU A 376 12.23 1.64 5.98
N GLN A 377 11.33 2.22 5.16
CA GLN A 377 11.62 2.86 3.87
C GLN A 377 12.33 1.94 2.86
N THR A 378 12.35 0.62 3.02
CA THR A 378 13.22 -0.29 2.25
C THR A 378 12.55 -1.55 1.70
N TRP A 379 11.40 -1.95 2.23
CA TRP A 379 10.60 -3.07 1.70
C TRP A 379 9.21 -2.58 1.31
N SER A 380 8.74 -2.93 0.11
CA SER A 380 7.32 -2.79 -0.21
C SER A 380 6.50 -3.68 0.74
N PRO A 381 5.38 -3.20 1.32
CA PRO A 381 4.57 -4.02 2.21
C PRO A 381 4.04 -5.31 1.58
N ASN A 382 4.02 -5.41 0.25
CA ASN A 382 3.57 -6.60 -0.46
C ASN A 382 4.68 -7.65 -0.65
N GLU A 383 5.96 -7.33 -0.42
CA GLU A 383 7.08 -8.23 -0.74
C GLU A 383 8.29 -8.09 0.21
N TRP A 384 8.55 -9.14 1.00
CA TRP A 384 9.68 -9.18 1.95
C TRP A 384 11.02 -9.57 1.31
N SER A 385 10.99 -10.24 0.15
CA SER A 385 12.20 -10.77 -0.53
C SER A 385 12.85 -9.77 -1.49
N ILE A 386 12.27 -8.58 -1.66
CA ILE A 386 12.86 -7.46 -2.40
C ILE A 386 13.22 -6.34 -1.42
N LEU A 387 14.53 -6.08 -1.28
CA LEU A 387 15.08 -5.03 -0.43
C LEU A 387 15.62 -3.87 -1.30
N ALA A 388 14.93 -2.73 -1.29
CA ALA A 388 15.44 -1.50 -1.89
C ALA A 388 16.33 -0.74 -0.89
N ASN A 389 17.62 -1.08 -0.89
CA ASN A 389 18.57 -0.56 0.08
C ASN A 389 19.14 0.79 -0.38
N ASN A 390 18.96 1.84 0.42
CA ASN A 390 19.62 3.15 0.24
C ASN A 390 19.34 3.81 -1.14
N CYS A 391 18.14 3.64 -1.70
CA CYS A 391 17.68 4.24 -2.96
C CYS A 391 16.26 4.85 -2.91
N THR A 392 15.57 4.72 -1.79
CA THR A 392 14.12 4.99 -1.59
C THR A 392 13.81 6.27 -0.84
N PHE A 393 14.69 6.75 0.04
CA PHE A 393 14.50 7.96 0.84
C PHE A 393 14.46 9.26 0.01
N VAL A 394 13.82 10.30 0.55
CA VAL A 394 13.80 11.67 0.01
C VAL A 394 14.41 12.61 1.05
N ASP A 395 15.28 13.53 0.64
CA ASP A 395 15.99 14.53 1.46
C ASP A 395 16.52 14.04 2.82
N ALA A 396 17.80 13.67 2.87
CA ALA A 396 18.41 13.00 4.02
C ALA A 396 19.61 13.73 4.62
N ILE A 397 19.56 14.00 5.94
CA ILE A 397 20.77 14.29 6.74
C ILE A 397 21.23 13.03 7.48
N GLY A 398 21.37 11.97 6.71
CA GLY A 398 21.65 10.61 7.18
C GLY A 398 23.12 10.23 7.17
N THR A 399 23.48 9.34 8.10
CA THR A 399 24.74 8.60 8.02
C THR A 399 24.61 7.48 6.97
N ALA A 400 25.40 7.51 5.90
CA ALA A 400 25.59 6.34 5.03
C ALA A 400 26.47 5.31 5.77
N GLY A 401 25.83 4.58 6.68
CA GLY A 401 26.46 3.72 7.67
C GLY A 401 26.24 2.24 7.39
N HIS A 402 27.24 1.44 7.75
CA HIS A 402 27.19 -0.02 7.87
C HIS A 402 26.14 -0.49 8.87
N PHE A 403 25.71 0.39 9.79
CA PHE A 403 24.50 0.21 10.56
C PHE A 403 23.30 0.11 9.61
N HIS A 404 22.88 1.17 8.90
CA HIS A 404 21.74 1.06 7.97
C HIS A 404 21.90 -0.02 6.90
N ILE A 405 22.93 0.09 6.05
CA ILE A 405 23.11 -0.83 4.90
C ILE A 405 23.24 -2.28 5.38
N GLY A 406 24.05 -2.52 6.42
CA GLY A 406 24.30 -3.85 6.94
C GLY A 406 23.17 -4.41 7.80
N ILE A 407 22.47 -3.60 8.60
CA ILE A 407 21.28 -4.04 9.37
C ILE A 407 20.21 -4.50 8.39
N TYR A 408 19.89 -3.71 7.36
CA TYR A 408 18.88 -4.10 6.37
C TYR A 408 19.26 -5.37 5.60
N THR A 409 20.52 -5.50 5.16
CA THR A 409 21.00 -6.75 4.54
C THR A 409 20.92 -7.94 5.51
N ARG A 410 21.26 -7.77 6.80
CA ARG A 410 21.15 -8.85 7.80
C ARG A 410 19.70 -9.18 8.17
N ILE A 411 18.77 -8.22 8.12
CA ILE A 411 17.33 -8.48 8.23
C ILE A 411 16.86 -9.35 7.06
N LEU A 412 17.28 -9.07 5.83
CA LEU A 412 16.97 -9.93 4.68
C LEU A 412 17.56 -11.35 4.84
N ILE A 413 18.81 -11.46 5.31
CA ILE A 413 19.44 -12.76 5.59
C ILE A 413 18.69 -13.52 6.70
N MET A 414 18.17 -12.83 7.72
CA MET A 414 17.30 -13.40 8.75
C MET A 414 15.98 -13.92 8.15
N TYR A 415 15.32 -13.14 7.29
CA TYR A 415 14.08 -13.56 6.60
C TYR A 415 14.29 -14.75 5.65
N LEU A 416 15.46 -14.87 5.03
CA LEU A 416 15.86 -16.04 4.24
C LEU A 416 16.07 -17.27 5.13
N LYS A 417 16.91 -17.16 6.17
CA LYS A 417 17.30 -18.29 7.04
C LYS A 417 16.20 -18.76 8.01
N ASP A 418 15.29 -17.88 8.45
CA ASP A 418 14.20 -18.24 9.36
C ASP A 418 12.86 -17.61 8.92
N PRO A 419 12.00 -18.36 8.21
CA PRO A 419 10.71 -17.86 7.73
C PRO A 419 9.79 -17.30 8.83
N ARG A 420 9.93 -17.76 10.09
CA ARG A 420 9.11 -17.31 11.23
C ARG A 420 9.45 -15.89 11.70
N THR A 421 10.53 -15.32 11.17
CA THR A 421 10.94 -13.94 11.46
C THR A 421 10.34 -12.94 10.48
N ARG A 422 9.79 -13.39 9.34
CA ARG A 422 9.22 -12.52 8.30
C ARG A 422 8.09 -11.64 8.88
N PRO A 423 7.95 -10.40 8.40
CA PRO A 423 6.79 -9.57 8.70
C PRO A 423 5.56 -10.07 7.92
N THR A 424 4.37 -9.81 8.44
CA THR A 424 3.12 -9.93 7.64
C THR A 424 2.87 -8.63 6.88
N ILE A 425 2.12 -8.70 5.78
CA ILE A 425 1.73 -7.52 4.98
C ILE A 425 1.04 -6.47 5.88
N ALA A 426 0.05 -6.90 6.68
CA ALA A 426 -0.64 -6.03 7.64
C ALA A 426 0.29 -5.33 8.64
N HIS A 427 1.34 -6.01 9.12
CA HIS A 427 2.32 -5.39 10.02
C HIS A 427 3.21 -4.37 9.27
N MET A 428 3.61 -4.66 8.03
CA MET A 428 4.36 -3.70 7.22
C MET A 428 3.53 -2.45 6.88
N ARG A 429 2.27 -2.63 6.49
CA ARG A 429 1.31 -1.54 6.25
C ARG A 429 1.06 -0.72 7.52
N SER A 430 0.72 -1.35 8.64
CA SER A 430 0.50 -0.67 9.93
C SER A 430 1.74 0.08 10.42
N TRP A 431 2.94 -0.45 10.21
CA TRP A 431 4.18 0.28 10.47
C TRP A 431 4.27 1.55 9.64
N VAL A 432 4.10 1.45 8.32
CA VAL A 432 4.17 2.61 7.40
C VAL A 432 3.14 3.66 7.79
N ASP A 433 1.87 3.28 7.91
CA ASP A 433 0.76 4.18 8.22
C ASP A 433 1.00 4.96 9.51
N ARG A 434 1.41 4.28 10.59
CA ARG A 434 1.77 4.96 11.85
C ARG A 434 2.97 5.87 11.68
N THR A 435 4.04 5.45 10.98
CA THR A 435 5.21 6.33 10.78
C THR A 435 4.90 7.56 9.94
N ASN A 436 4.03 7.45 8.93
CA ASN A 436 3.58 8.59 8.13
C ASN A 436 2.69 9.53 8.96
N TRP A 437 1.76 8.99 9.75
CA TRP A 437 0.96 9.76 10.71
C TRP A 437 1.84 10.53 11.71
N PHE A 438 2.88 9.89 12.28
CA PHE A 438 3.82 10.55 13.19
C PHE A 438 4.65 11.66 12.53
N LYS A 439 5.01 11.54 11.24
CA LYS A 439 5.80 12.55 10.51
C LYS A 439 4.96 13.75 10.07
N ASN A 440 3.69 13.51 9.72
CA ASN A 440 2.79 14.54 9.21
C ASN A 440 1.99 15.25 10.33
N GLY A 441 2.10 14.78 11.58
CA GLY A 441 1.43 15.38 12.74
C GLY A 441 2.05 16.70 13.24
N PRO A 442 1.26 17.55 13.94
CA PRO A 442 1.73 18.84 14.43
C PRO A 442 2.89 18.75 15.45
N PRO A 443 3.87 19.68 15.43
CA PRO A 443 5.04 19.62 16.30
C PRO A 443 4.69 19.63 17.79
N GLY A 444 4.90 18.50 18.47
CA GLY A 444 4.73 18.36 19.92
C GLY A 444 4.00 17.09 20.38
N GLN A 445 3.17 16.47 19.54
CA GLN A 445 2.30 15.35 19.92
C GLN A 445 3.00 14.20 20.66
N LEU A 446 4.23 13.85 20.27
CA LEU A 446 4.98 12.76 20.93
C LEU A 446 5.42 13.11 22.37
N VAL A 447 5.63 14.39 22.68
CA VAL A 447 5.98 14.82 24.05
C VAL A 447 4.77 14.66 24.97
N ASP A 448 3.57 15.04 24.50
CA ASP A 448 2.33 14.87 25.27
C ASP A 448 1.90 13.39 25.37
N PHE A 449 2.25 12.55 24.39
CA PHE A 449 2.02 11.10 24.43
C PHE A 449 2.96 10.37 25.41
N ILE A 450 4.24 10.74 25.47
CA ILE A 450 5.25 10.07 26.32
C ILE A 450 5.30 10.68 27.75
N LEU A 451 5.02 11.98 27.90
CA LEU A 451 5.05 12.72 29.17
C LEU A 451 3.85 13.68 29.28
N PRO A 452 2.65 13.18 29.64
CA PRO A 452 1.47 14.02 29.78
C PRO A 452 1.68 15.14 30.82
N GLY A 453 1.62 16.41 30.38
CA GLY A 453 1.54 17.57 31.27
C GLY A 453 2.84 18.32 31.58
N MET A 454 3.83 18.37 30.66
CA MET A 454 5.07 19.16 30.86
C MET A 454 5.23 20.44 30.02
N ASN A 455 4.36 20.73 29.05
CA ASN A 455 4.46 21.95 28.21
C ASN A 455 3.37 22.99 28.52
N ASP A 456 3.42 23.58 29.71
CA ASP A 456 2.75 24.85 29.98
C ASP A 456 3.78 26.00 29.90
N ASN A 457 3.99 26.58 28.70
CA ASN A 457 4.58 27.92 28.57
C ASN A 457 4.54 28.57 27.18
N SER A 458 4.14 29.85 27.20
CA SER A 458 4.35 30.89 26.17
C SER A 458 3.73 30.69 24.78
N GLY A 459 2.59 31.34 24.59
CA GLY A 459 2.06 31.64 23.27
C GLY A 459 3.00 32.50 22.44
N LYS A 460 3.17 32.11 21.18
CA LYS A 460 3.57 32.98 20.07
C LYS A 460 2.65 32.67 18.89
N GLU A 461 2.30 33.72 18.16
CA GLU A 461 1.42 33.64 16.99
C GLU A 461 2.00 32.64 15.97
N LYS A 462 1.18 31.69 15.52
CA LYS A 462 1.49 30.85 14.36
C LYS A 462 1.23 31.69 13.11
N GLY A 463 2.27 32.32 12.59
CA GLY A 463 2.27 32.76 11.20
C GLY A 463 2.27 31.52 10.28
N GLU A 464 1.71 31.66 9.10
CA GLU A 464 1.70 30.62 8.07
C GLU A 464 3.15 30.20 7.76
N THR A 465 3.49 28.97 8.13
CA THR A 465 4.71 28.30 7.68
C THR A 465 4.31 27.20 6.70
N THR A 466 4.11 27.60 5.45
CA THR A 466 4.07 26.69 4.31
C THR A 466 5.44 26.02 4.16
N GLY A 467 5.47 24.70 4.30
CA GLY A 467 6.70 23.91 4.15
C GLY A 467 6.71 22.65 5.00
N SER A 468 6.46 21.51 4.34
CA SER A 468 6.80 20.13 4.73
C SER A 468 7.57 20.00 6.05
N SER A 469 6.85 19.79 7.15
CA SER A 469 7.45 19.47 8.43
C SER A 469 7.88 18.01 8.43
N GLY A 470 9.19 17.76 8.39
CA GLY A 470 9.77 16.43 8.53
C GLY A 470 10.53 15.99 7.27
N PHE A 471 11.76 15.53 7.45
CA PHE A 471 12.52 14.91 6.36
C PHE A 471 11.82 13.63 5.88
N GLY A 472 11.79 13.40 4.56
CA GLY A 472 11.38 12.12 3.95
C GLY A 472 12.35 10.95 4.20
N PHE A 473 13.21 11.09 5.20
CA PHE A 473 14.28 10.18 5.58
C PHE A 473 13.90 9.35 6.82
N PHE A 474 14.54 8.20 6.95
CA PHE A 474 14.35 7.25 8.04
C PHE A 474 15.18 7.66 9.27
N THR A 475 14.50 7.89 10.40
CA THR A 475 15.14 8.40 11.61
C THR A 475 15.69 7.30 12.53
N TYR A 476 16.66 7.65 13.37
CA TYR A 476 17.16 6.73 14.40
C TYR A 476 16.12 6.34 15.46
N GLY A 477 15.08 7.16 15.67
CA GLY A 477 13.95 6.80 16.53
C GLY A 477 12.96 5.85 15.86
N GLU A 478 12.73 5.98 14.54
CA GLU A 478 12.03 4.93 13.77
C GLU A 478 12.77 3.59 13.88
N LEU A 479 14.10 3.58 13.73
CA LEU A 479 14.90 2.36 13.90
C LEU A 479 14.79 1.77 15.31
N LEU A 480 14.78 2.61 16.33
CA LEU A 480 14.66 2.18 17.72
C LEU A 480 13.25 1.66 18.03
N ALA A 481 12.21 2.36 17.59
CA ALA A 481 10.81 1.93 17.73
C ALA A 481 10.58 0.60 17.00
N TRP A 482 11.10 0.46 15.78
CA TRP A 482 11.08 -0.80 15.03
C TRP A 482 11.83 -1.88 15.77
N PHE A 483 13.01 -1.59 16.32
CA PHE A 483 13.78 -2.58 17.06
C PHE A 483 13.03 -3.07 18.31
N VAL A 484 12.34 -2.19 19.02
CA VAL A 484 11.49 -2.59 20.15
C VAL A 484 10.30 -3.42 19.68
N GLU A 485 9.47 -2.89 18.78
CA GLU A 485 8.23 -3.53 18.36
C GLU A 485 8.47 -4.83 17.57
N PHE A 486 9.40 -4.79 16.61
CA PHE A 486 9.64 -5.89 15.68
C PHE A 486 10.57 -6.97 16.27
N MET A 487 11.68 -6.58 16.90
CA MET A 487 12.72 -7.51 17.35
C MET A 487 12.59 -7.93 18.82
N LEU A 488 12.22 -7.02 19.73
CA LEU A 488 12.12 -7.34 21.17
C LEU A 488 10.78 -7.96 21.58
N LEU A 489 9.65 -7.53 21.01
CA LEU A 489 8.33 -8.09 21.37
C LEU A 489 8.06 -9.48 20.75
N SER A 490 8.89 -9.95 19.81
CA SER A 490 8.76 -11.28 19.21
C SER A 490 9.81 -12.28 19.73
N TRP A 491 9.34 -13.33 20.40
CA TRP A 491 10.16 -14.45 20.86
C TRP A 491 10.90 -15.19 19.72
N THR A 492 10.42 -15.14 18.48
CA THR A 492 11.12 -15.76 17.33
C THR A 492 12.29 -14.91 16.83
N ARG A 493 12.30 -13.60 17.11
CA ARG A 493 13.30 -12.65 16.61
C ARG A 493 14.32 -12.20 17.66
N ILE A 494 14.00 -12.33 18.95
CA ILE A 494 14.90 -11.92 20.04
C ILE A 494 16.27 -12.61 19.98
N GLY A 495 16.33 -13.88 19.55
CA GLY A 495 17.59 -14.61 19.34
C GLY A 495 18.45 -14.02 18.21
N TRP A 496 17.82 -13.46 17.18
CA TRP A 496 18.48 -12.87 16.01
C TRP A 496 19.06 -11.47 16.26
N ILE A 497 18.79 -10.84 17.42
CA ILE A 497 19.27 -9.49 17.73
C ILE A 497 20.80 -9.35 17.62
N GLY A 498 21.55 -10.33 18.13
CA GLY A 498 23.02 -10.34 18.05
C GLY A 498 23.52 -10.36 16.60
N PHE A 499 22.84 -11.11 15.74
CA PHE A 499 23.13 -11.16 14.31
C PHE A 499 22.74 -9.86 13.60
N VAL A 500 21.49 -9.40 13.74
CA VAL A 500 20.99 -8.22 13.03
C VAL A 500 21.78 -6.97 13.38
N LEU A 501 22.01 -6.69 14.67
CA LEU A 501 22.74 -5.49 15.09
C LEU A 501 24.25 -5.57 14.87
N PHE A 502 24.89 -6.70 15.22
CA PHE A 502 26.35 -6.78 15.32
C PHE A 502 27.01 -7.71 14.30
N GLY A 503 26.25 -8.51 13.54
CA GLY A 503 26.79 -9.54 12.65
C GLY A 503 27.38 -10.74 13.38
N TRP A 504 26.98 -11.00 14.63
CA TRP A 504 27.53 -12.11 15.42
C TRP A 504 26.90 -13.46 15.01
N ASP A 505 27.74 -14.36 14.48
CA ASP A 505 27.35 -15.72 14.07
C ASP A 505 26.78 -16.57 15.23
N THR A 506 27.01 -16.18 16.49
CA THR A 506 26.56 -16.89 17.71
C THR A 506 25.03 -16.94 17.88
N ALA A 507 24.30 -16.19 17.06
CA ALA A 507 22.85 -16.04 17.12
C ALA A 507 22.09 -16.94 16.15
N CYS A 508 22.76 -17.70 15.27
CA CYS A 508 22.10 -18.76 14.53
C CYS A 508 21.89 -19.94 15.49
N PRO A 509 20.65 -20.25 15.93
CA PRO A 509 20.43 -21.46 16.67
C PRO A 509 20.56 -22.59 15.67
N GLU A 510 21.50 -23.51 15.87
CA GLU A 510 21.30 -24.86 15.32
C GLU A 510 19.88 -25.30 15.73
N PRO A 511 19.10 -25.91 14.83
CA PRO A 511 17.71 -26.28 15.10
C PRO A 511 17.65 -27.35 16.19
N ARG A 512 17.68 -26.89 17.46
CA ARG A 512 17.60 -27.71 18.66
C ARG A 512 16.25 -28.41 18.70
N ASP A 513 16.23 -29.67 18.26
CA ASP A 513 15.30 -30.73 18.66
C ASP A 513 13.85 -30.29 18.98
N ALA A 514 13.28 -29.45 18.11
CA ALA A 514 11.83 -29.26 18.01
C ALA A 514 11.16 -30.40 17.21
N GLY A 515 11.96 -31.30 16.64
CA GLY A 515 11.56 -32.58 16.05
C GLY A 515 11.11 -33.62 17.08
N GLN A 516 10.31 -33.21 18.07
CA GLN A 516 9.54 -34.14 18.90
C GLN A 516 8.23 -33.58 19.50
N LEU A 517 7.72 -32.44 19.02
CA LEU A 517 6.36 -32.00 19.39
C LEU A 517 5.56 -31.21 18.33
N PHE A 518 6.18 -30.77 17.22
CA PHE A 518 5.45 -30.20 16.07
C PHE A 518 6.07 -30.64 14.74
N CYS A 519 6.07 -31.96 14.51
CA CYS A 519 6.30 -32.60 13.21
C CYS A 519 5.50 -33.92 13.18
N ASP A 520 4.17 -33.81 13.25
CA ASP A 520 3.24 -34.91 12.98
C ASP A 520 1.94 -34.34 12.40
N ASN A 521 2.02 -33.94 11.12
CA ASN A 521 0.97 -34.02 10.09
C ASN A 521 1.38 -33.18 8.88
N ASP A 522 2.31 -33.71 8.08
CA ASP A 522 2.12 -33.83 6.64
C ASP A 522 3.27 -34.63 6.00
N ASN A 523 3.10 -35.95 5.93
CA ASN A 523 3.40 -36.77 4.75
C ASN A 523 3.06 -38.25 5.01
N TYR A 524 1.83 -38.65 4.64
CA TYR A 524 1.46 -40.07 4.59
C TYR A 524 1.50 -40.59 3.15
N ARG A 525 2.60 -41.28 2.79
CA ARG A 525 2.60 -42.47 1.90
C ARG A 525 4.00 -43.07 1.76
N GLY A 526 4.21 -44.26 2.34
CA GLY A 526 5.50 -44.97 2.23
C GLY A 526 5.59 -46.27 3.04
N ASN A 527 4.75 -47.27 2.72
CA ASN A 527 4.79 -48.60 3.36
C ASN A 527 6.13 -49.33 3.16
N HIS A 528 6.68 -49.90 4.24
CA HIS A 528 7.60 -51.05 4.24
C HIS A 528 7.46 -51.78 5.60
N LEU A 529 7.34 -53.10 5.73
CA LEU A 529 7.48 -54.22 4.78
C LEU A 529 6.40 -55.30 5.00
N LEU A 530 6.03 -56.01 3.93
CA LEU A 530 6.14 -57.48 3.88
C LEU A 530 6.21 -57.95 2.43
N GLN A 531 7.10 -58.91 2.17
CA GLN A 531 7.38 -59.44 0.83
C GLN A 531 6.25 -60.34 0.32
N PHE A 532 5.98 -60.37 -0.99
CA PHE A 532 5.93 -61.61 -1.78
C PHE A 532 5.86 -61.34 -3.30
N ASN A 533 7.02 -61.40 -3.96
CA ASN A 533 7.37 -62.05 -5.24
C ASN A 533 6.56 -61.82 -6.56
N THR A 534 7.27 -62.08 -7.68
CA THR A 534 6.78 -62.37 -9.07
C THR A 534 6.07 -61.24 -9.87
N GLN A 535 6.27 -61.04 -11.19
CA GLN A 535 7.30 -61.46 -12.16
C GLN A 535 7.09 -60.78 -13.56
N TYR A 536 8.11 -60.83 -14.45
CA TYR A 536 8.05 -60.81 -15.95
C TYR A 536 7.93 -59.51 -16.81
N LYS A 537 9.06 -59.20 -17.48
CA LYS A 537 9.33 -58.97 -18.93
C LYS A 537 8.66 -57.87 -19.79
N MET A 538 9.54 -57.00 -20.32
CA MET A 538 9.80 -56.63 -21.74
C MET A 538 8.74 -56.90 -22.84
N SER A 539 8.52 -55.92 -23.73
CA SER A 539 9.04 -55.95 -25.13
C SER A 539 8.86 -54.62 -25.88
N LYS A 540 9.81 -54.32 -26.79
CA LYS A 540 9.69 -53.33 -27.87
C LYS A 540 8.62 -53.70 -28.90
N ARG A 541 8.15 -52.71 -29.68
CA ARG A 541 8.08 -52.76 -31.16
C ARG A 541 8.15 -51.34 -31.75
N ALA A 542 8.41 -51.26 -33.06
CA ALA A 542 8.76 -50.04 -33.81
C ALA A 542 8.11 -50.08 -35.23
N ALA A 543 8.44 -49.07 -36.04
CA ALA A 543 8.13 -48.89 -37.48
C ALA A 543 6.69 -48.40 -37.82
N ASP A 544 6.46 -47.58 -38.85
CA ASP A 544 7.34 -46.66 -39.59
C ASP A 544 6.51 -45.69 -40.49
N ASP A 545 7.21 -44.74 -41.11
CA ASP A 545 6.98 -44.15 -42.44
C ASP A 545 5.84 -43.14 -42.76
N THR A 546 6.30 -41.90 -43.00
CA THR A 546 5.96 -41.00 -44.15
C THR A 546 4.56 -40.35 -44.22
N SER A 547 4.36 -39.16 -44.82
CA SER A 547 5.21 -38.41 -45.77
C SER A 547 5.10 -36.87 -45.66
N ASP A 548 6.27 -36.22 -45.71
CA ASP A 548 6.61 -34.96 -46.40
C ASP A 548 5.53 -33.98 -46.91
N LEU A 549 5.74 -32.69 -46.61
CA LEU A 549 5.98 -31.65 -47.63
C LEU A 549 6.57 -30.35 -47.04
N ALA A 550 7.89 -30.23 -47.17
CA ALA A 550 8.71 -29.04 -47.48
C ALA A 550 8.02 -27.65 -47.50
N LEU A 551 8.42 -26.73 -46.61
CA LEU A 551 9.55 -25.78 -46.76
C LEU A 551 9.42 -24.73 -47.89
N LYS A 552 9.41 -23.44 -47.50
CA LYS A 552 10.18 -22.41 -48.23
C LYS A 552 10.55 -21.18 -47.38
N ASN A 553 11.83 -20.84 -47.41
CA ASN A 553 12.44 -19.64 -46.79
C ASN A 553 12.32 -18.40 -47.70
N GLY A 554 12.50 -17.21 -47.11
CA GLY A 554 12.86 -15.98 -47.84
C GLY A 554 12.55 -14.69 -47.06
N SER A 555 13.30 -14.36 -46.00
CA SER A 555 14.50 -13.48 -46.05
C SER A 555 14.27 -12.03 -46.48
N ARG A 556 14.51 -11.06 -45.57
CA ARG A 556 15.60 -10.06 -45.65
C ARG A 556 15.69 -9.25 -44.35
N ALA A 557 16.88 -8.70 -44.05
CA ALA A 557 17.11 -7.77 -42.95
C ALA A 557 17.72 -6.45 -43.47
N ALA A 558 17.26 -5.33 -42.87
CA ALA A 558 17.79 -3.95 -42.83
C ALA A 558 16.58 -3.00 -42.60
N GLY A 559 16.61 -1.98 -41.74
CA GLY A 559 17.59 -1.60 -40.72
C GLY A 559 17.38 -0.15 -40.27
N VAL A 560 17.51 0.10 -38.95
CA VAL A 560 17.71 1.39 -38.23
C VAL A 560 16.74 2.56 -38.49
N ASP A 561 16.07 2.99 -37.42
CA ASP A 561 15.77 4.36 -36.94
C ASP A 561 14.47 4.23 -36.09
N ALA A 562 14.46 4.37 -34.75
CA ALA A 562 14.79 5.49 -33.87
C ALA A 562 13.56 6.39 -33.58
N ASP A 563 13.33 6.59 -32.27
CA ASP A 563 12.40 7.53 -31.61
C ASP A 563 10.87 7.24 -31.64
N GLY A 564 10.21 7.55 -30.52
CA GLY A 564 8.81 7.22 -30.21
C GLY A 564 8.60 6.89 -28.73
N ASP A 565 8.76 7.89 -27.85
CA ASP A 565 8.69 7.78 -26.38
C ASP A 565 7.62 8.77 -25.84
N GLN A 566 6.46 8.24 -25.42
CA GLN A 566 5.38 8.95 -24.72
C GLN A 566 4.62 7.91 -23.86
N GLY A 567 4.20 8.16 -22.62
CA GLY A 567 4.46 9.32 -21.75
C GLY A 567 3.27 9.62 -20.84
N MET A 568 3.20 9.05 -19.63
CA MET A 568 2.14 9.33 -18.65
C MET A 568 2.69 9.42 -17.22
N GLY A 569 2.34 10.51 -16.52
CA GLY A 569 2.55 10.67 -15.06
C GLY A 569 3.88 11.30 -14.63
N GLU A 570 4.10 12.59 -14.92
CA GLU A 570 5.15 13.36 -14.24
C GLU A 570 4.83 13.48 -12.73
N PHE A 571 5.82 13.20 -11.88
CA PHE A 571 5.73 13.41 -10.44
C PHE A 571 6.29 14.79 -10.10
N GLU A 572 5.54 15.62 -9.38
CA GLU A 572 5.92 16.99 -8.95
C GLU A 572 7.35 17.07 -8.37
N ASP A 573 8.32 17.34 -9.23
CA ASP A 573 9.64 17.83 -8.83
C ASP A 573 9.45 19.34 -8.55
N GLN A 574 9.88 19.86 -7.38
CA GLN A 574 9.75 21.30 -7.00
C GLN A 574 10.64 22.25 -7.85
N TRP A 575 10.83 21.92 -9.12
CA TRP A 575 11.55 22.64 -10.15
C TRP A 575 10.88 22.58 -11.53
N GLU A 576 9.77 21.85 -11.70
CA GLU A 576 9.02 21.75 -12.97
C GLU A 576 7.93 22.84 -13.13
N ASP A 577 7.40 23.44 -12.05
CA ASP A 577 6.42 24.53 -12.18
C ASP A 577 6.99 25.79 -12.88
N GLU A 578 6.25 26.24 -13.90
CA GLU A 578 6.35 27.51 -14.68
C GLU A 578 7.26 27.50 -15.93
N PHE A 579 6.77 26.90 -17.03
CA PHE A 579 7.01 27.36 -18.41
C PHE A 579 5.83 27.03 -19.34
N GLU A 580 4.63 27.52 -19.02
CA GLU A 580 3.53 27.64 -19.99
C GLU A 580 3.52 29.05 -20.56
N SER A 581 3.46 29.16 -21.89
CA SER A 581 3.44 30.44 -22.60
C SER A 581 2.02 30.79 -23.06
N GLU A 582 1.46 31.85 -22.48
CA GLU A 582 0.23 32.48 -22.98
C GLU A 582 0.45 33.05 -24.39
N GLU A 583 -0.23 32.53 -25.41
CA GLU A 583 -0.39 33.20 -26.71
C GLU A 583 -1.86 33.61 -26.93
N GLU A 584 -2.18 34.84 -26.57
CA GLU A 584 -3.45 35.53 -26.81
C GLU A 584 -3.55 35.92 -28.30
N TYR A 585 -4.32 35.17 -29.11
CA TYR A 585 -4.55 35.53 -30.51
C TYR A 585 -5.62 36.62 -30.66
N VAL A 586 -5.18 37.78 -31.15
CA VAL A 586 -6.03 38.92 -31.50
C VAL A 586 -6.72 38.69 -32.84
N GLU A 587 -8.05 38.75 -32.85
CA GLU A 587 -8.90 38.69 -34.04
C GLU A 587 -8.72 39.92 -34.96
N ALA A 588 -8.31 39.73 -36.22
CA ALA A 588 -8.58 40.65 -37.34
C ALA A 588 -8.16 40.10 -38.72
N GLY A 589 -9.10 40.01 -39.66
CA GLY A 589 -8.81 40.27 -41.09
C GLY A 589 -9.13 39.15 -42.09
N GLU A 590 -10.24 39.34 -42.80
CA GLU A 590 -10.70 38.61 -43.99
C GLU A 590 -9.60 38.37 -45.07
N ASP A 591 -9.53 37.16 -45.62
CA ASP A 591 -9.76 36.87 -47.05
C ASP A 591 -9.73 35.34 -47.27
N GLY A 592 -10.80 34.78 -47.86
CA GLY A 592 -11.09 33.34 -47.82
C GLY A 592 -10.72 32.53 -49.07
N MET A 593 -10.92 31.20 -48.98
CA MET A 593 -11.15 30.29 -50.10
C MET A 593 -11.95 29.07 -49.62
N ASP A 594 -13.08 28.79 -50.28
CA ASP A 594 -13.98 27.69 -49.97
C ASP A 594 -13.38 26.31 -50.36
N VAL A 595 -13.55 25.29 -49.51
CA VAL A 595 -13.70 23.88 -49.92
C VAL A 595 -14.68 23.17 -48.97
N ASP A 596 -15.88 22.93 -49.48
CA ASP A 596 -16.88 21.87 -49.20
C ASP A 596 -17.11 21.35 -47.75
N ASP A 597 -18.37 21.45 -47.32
CA ASP A 597 -18.91 20.94 -46.05
C ASP A 597 -18.93 19.40 -45.96
N GLU A 598 -18.44 18.84 -44.84
CA GLU A 598 -18.95 17.58 -44.26
C GLU A 598 -19.40 17.90 -42.83
N ASP A 599 -20.64 17.52 -42.48
CA ASP A 599 -21.30 17.90 -41.21
C ASP A 599 -20.69 17.12 -40.02
N GLU A 600 -19.78 17.73 -39.26
CA GLU A 600 -19.43 17.29 -37.91
C GLU A 600 -20.50 17.80 -36.92
N GLU A 601 -21.37 16.91 -36.45
CA GLU A 601 -22.28 17.21 -35.34
C GLU A 601 -21.48 17.32 -34.05
N GLU A 602 -21.25 18.54 -33.54
CA GLU A 602 -20.69 18.77 -32.20
C GLU A 602 -21.59 18.12 -31.13
N GLU A 603 -21.24 16.91 -30.67
CA GLU A 603 -21.93 16.28 -29.55
C GLU A 603 -21.70 17.11 -28.27
N GLN A 604 -22.81 17.59 -27.70
CA GLN A 604 -22.79 18.32 -26.45
C GLN A 604 -22.56 17.34 -25.31
N VAL A 605 -21.35 17.36 -24.73
CA VAL A 605 -21.03 16.64 -23.49
C VAL A 605 -22.02 17.06 -22.39
N GLU A 606 -22.96 16.18 -22.03
CA GLU A 606 -23.93 16.46 -20.97
C GLU A 606 -23.26 16.36 -19.59
N GLU A 607 -23.41 17.39 -18.74
CA GLU A 607 -22.89 17.38 -17.38
C GLU A 607 -23.56 16.26 -16.54
N THR A 608 -22.82 15.21 -16.20
CA THR A 608 -23.30 14.11 -15.35
C THR A 608 -23.64 14.59 -13.92
N GLU A 609 -24.93 14.70 -13.60
CA GLU A 609 -25.38 15.12 -12.26
C GLU A 609 -25.49 13.94 -11.28
N VAL A 610 -24.90 14.07 -10.08
CA VAL A 610 -24.96 13.02 -9.05
C VAL A 610 -26.41 12.78 -8.60
N TRP A 611 -26.83 11.51 -8.68
CA TRP A 611 -28.17 11.07 -8.27
C TRP A 611 -28.30 10.91 -6.75
N LEU A 612 -29.41 11.39 -6.20
CA LEU A 612 -29.79 11.19 -4.79
C LEU A 612 -31.19 10.55 -4.71
N PRO A 613 -31.45 9.59 -3.79
CA PRO A 613 -32.72 8.86 -3.72
C PRO A 613 -34.00 9.69 -3.46
N ASN A 614 -33.89 11.00 -3.19
CA ASN A 614 -35.04 11.91 -3.07
C ASN A 614 -35.45 12.56 -4.40
N LYS A 615 -34.61 12.49 -5.44
CA LYS A 615 -34.98 12.86 -6.81
C LYS A 615 -35.92 11.80 -7.38
N LYS A 616 -36.78 12.20 -8.33
CA LYS A 616 -37.67 11.27 -9.04
C LYS A 616 -37.19 11.15 -10.47
N LEU A 617 -36.84 9.93 -10.87
CA LEU A 617 -36.38 9.62 -12.21
C LEU A 617 -37.49 9.97 -13.22
N GLY A 618 -37.11 10.60 -14.32
CA GLY A 618 -37.96 10.84 -15.46
C GLY A 618 -38.49 9.53 -16.04
N LYS A 619 -39.56 9.63 -16.83
CA LYS A 619 -40.25 8.43 -17.35
C LYS A 619 -39.37 7.58 -18.28
N ASP A 620 -38.40 8.23 -18.91
CA ASP A 620 -37.54 7.67 -19.95
C ASP A 620 -36.04 7.88 -19.59
N GLU A 621 -35.73 8.25 -18.33
CA GLU A 621 -34.38 8.34 -17.75
C GLU A 621 -33.98 6.98 -17.14
N VAL A 622 -32.69 6.63 -17.17
CA VAL A 622 -32.14 5.40 -16.58
C VAL A 622 -30.95 5.76 -15.70
N LEU A 623 -30.80 5.10 -14.54
CA LEU A 623 -29.62 5.25 -13.70
C LEU A 623 -28.50 4.35 -14.22
N GLU A 624 -27.44 4.96 -14.73
CA GLU A 624 -26.18 4.28 -15.00
C GLU A 624 -25.25 4.36 -13.79
N ALA A 625 -24.46 3.30 -13.58
CA ALA A 625 -23.49 3.25 -12.50
C ALA A 625 -22.15 3.77 -13.02
N ASP A 626 -21.67 4.89 -12.47
CA ASP A 626 -20.34 5.44 -12.73
C ASP A 626 -19.28 4.34 -12.63
N GLN A 627 -18.66 3.98 -13.74
CA GLN A 627 -17.75 2.85 -13.82
C GLN A 627 -16.42 3.12 -13.09
N SER A 628 -16.04 4.39 -12.93
CA SER A 628 -14.77 4.80 -12.29
C SER A 628 -14.68 4.42 -10.80
N VAL A 629 -15.81 4.26 -10.11
CA VAL A 629 -15.84 3.90 -8.68
C VAL A 629 -15.79 2.39 -8.40
N TYR A 630 -15.70 1.55 -9.44
CA TYR A 630 -15.64 0.09 -9.32
C TYR A 630 -14.37 -0.47 -9.95
N GLU A 631 -13.56 -1.21 -9.19
CA GLU A 631 -12.41 -1.92 -9.79
C GLU A 631 -12.85 -3.12 -10.66
N MET A 632 -13.97 -3.74 -10.32
CA MET A 632 -14.57 -4.82 -11.11
C MET A 632 -16.09 -4.78 -11.00
N LEU A 633 -16.75 -4.42 -12.09
CA LEU A 633 -18.21 -4.42 -12.24
C LEU A 633 -18.62 -5.35 -13.39
N HIS A 634 -19.19 -6.52 -13.07
CA HIS A 634 -19.68 -7.47 -14.10
C HIS A 634 -21.16 -7.78 -13.92
N THR A 635 -21.96 -7.48 -14.94
CA THR A 635 -23.40 -7.79 -14.96
C THR A 635 -23.65 -9.09 -15.72
N MET A 636 -24.42 -10.00 -15.13
CA MET A 636 -24.65 -11.33 -15.64
C MET A 636 -26.14 -11.69 -15.67
N ASN A 637 -26.59 -12.26 -16.79
CA ASN A 637 -27.99 -12.67 -16.96
C ASN A 637 -28.16 -14.15 -16.61
N VAL A 638 -28.97 -14.46 -15.60
CA VAL A 638 -29.37 -15.83 -15.24
C VAL A 638 -30.68 -16.23 -15.95
N THR A 639 -30.86 -17.51 -16.25
CA THR A 639 -32.00 -18.00 -17.05
C THR A 639 -33.35 -17.87 -16.33
N TRP A 640 -33.35 -17.88 -15.00
CA TRP A 640 -34.56 -17.79 -14.17
C TRP A 640 -34.31 -16.86 -12.99
N PRO A 641 -35.34 -16.12 -12.52
CA PRO A 641 -35.23 -15.32 -11.31
C PRO A 641 -34.96 -16.23 -10.11
N SER A 642 -34.28 -15.68 -9.11
CA SER A 642 -33.99 -16.36 -7.84
C SER A 642 -34.18 -15.40 -6.67
N LEU A 643 -34.73 -15.88 -5.56
CA LEU A 643 -34.80 -15.08 -4.32
C LEU A 643 -33.53 -15.16 -3.49
N SER A 644 -32.71 -16.18 -3.72
CA SER A 644 -31.57 -16.49 -2.86
C SER A 644 -30.48 -17.23 -3.61
N PHE A 645 -29.24 -16.90 -3.27
CA PHE A 645 -28.02 -17.54 -3.76
C PHE A 645 -27.02 -17.70 -2.61
N ASP A 646 -25.92 -18.40 -2.84
CA ASP A 646 -24.80 -18.46 -1.91
C ASP A 646 -23.47 -18.58 -2.67
N VAL A 647 -22.38 -18.15 -2.05
CA VAL A 647 -21.03 -18.23 -2.62
C VAL A 647 -20.41 -19.57 -2.26
N LEU A 648 -19.99 -20.33 -3.26
CA LEU A 648 -19.28 -21.59 -3.06
C LEU A 648 -17.79 -21.30 -2.83
N TRP A 649 -17.18 -22.03 -1.90
CA TRP A 649 -15.74 -21.97 -1.69
C TRP A 649 -15.01 -22.75 -2.78
N ASP A 650 -13.80 -22.32 -3.12
CA ASP A 650 -12.96 -22.98 -4.10
C ASP A 650 -11.58 -23.35 -3.53
N ASN A 651 -10.72 -23.89 -4.39
CA ASN A 651 -9.34 -24.24 -4.09
C ASN A 651 -8.32 -23.41 -4.89
N LEU A 652 -8.73 -22.25 -5.41
CA LEU A 652 -7.90 -21.31 -6.16
C LEU A 652 -7.06 -20.42 -5.23
N GLY A 653 -7.48 -20.25 -3.97
CA GLY A 653 -6.75 -19.53 -2.93
C GLY A 653 -7.67 -18.69 -2.05
N GLU A 654 -7.14 -18.28 -0.90
CA GLU A 654 -7.76 -17.30 0.01
C GLU A 654 -7.17 -15.90 -0.27
N GLU A 655 -7.89 -14.83 0.09
CA GLU A 655 -7.45 -13.43 -0.07
C GLU A 655 -6.99 -13.05 -1.50
N ARG A 656 -7.69 -13.57 -2.53
CA ARG A 656 -7.33 -13.36 -3.94
C ARG A 656 -7.65 -11.93 -4.38
N SER A 657 -6.69 -11.24 -5.00
CA SER A 657 -6.83 -9.85 -5.49
C SER A 657 -6.27 -9.64 -6.91
N THR A 658 -6.18 -10.71 -7.71
CA THR A 658 -5.59 -10.71 -9.06
C THR A 658 -6.65 -11.01 -10.11
N PHE A 659 -6.63 -10.25 -11.21
CA PHE A 659 -7.52 -10.42 -12.35
C PHE A 659 -6.87 -11.26 -13.46
N PRO A 660 -7.65 -11.98 -14.30
CA PRO A 660 -9.09 -12.21 -14.16
C PRO A 660 -9.46 -12.98 -12.90
N ALA A 661 -10.48 -12.53 -12.20
CA ALA A 661 -11.04 -13.26 -11.08
C ALA A 661 -11.84 -14.48 -11.57
N THR A 662 -12.00 -15.46 -10.68
CA THR A 662 -12.87 -16.63 -10.89
C THR A 662 -13.60 -16.93 -9.58
N THR A 663 -14.88 -17.21 -9.65
CA THR A 663 -15.76 -17.46 -8.50
C THR A 663 -16.82 -18.51 -8.85
N TYR A 664 -17.39 -19.13 -7.82
CA TYR A 664 -18.40 -20.17 -7.93
C TYR A 664 -19.63 -19.77 -7.10
N LEU A 665 -20.82 -19.83 -7.71
CA LEU A 665 -22.09 -19.56 -7.04
C LEU A 665 -23.03 -20.76 -7.10
N VAL A 666 -23.98 -20.80 -6.17
CA VAL A 666 -25.18 -21.62 -6.30
C VAL A 666 -26.43 -20.77 -6.09
N THR A 667 -27.45 -20.98 -6.92
CA THR A 667 -28.74 -20.29 -6.78
C THR A 667 -29.92 -21.26 -6.94
N GLY A 668 -31.04 -20.94 -6.29
CA GLY A 668 -32.30 -21.69 -6.39
C GLY A 668 -33.35 -20.89 -7.16
N THR A 669 -33.85 -21.44 -8.26
CA THR A 669 -34.77 -20.71 -9.15
C THR A 669 -36.18 -20.57 -8.60
N GLN A 670 -36.90 -19.57 -9.11
CA GLN A 670 -38.36 -19.42 -9.02
C GLN A 670 -39.00 -19.31 -10.41
N ALA A 671 -38.93 -20.40 -11.18
CA ALA A 671 -39.56 -20.50 -12.49
C ALA A 671 -41.10 -20.57 -12.38
N ALA A 672 -41.79 -19.91 -13.32
CA ALA A 672 -43.26 -19.79 -13.33
C ALA A 672 -44.03 -21.12 -13.44
N LYS A 673 -43.34 -22.23 -13.75
CA LYS A 673 -43.89 -23.59 -13.68
C LYS A 673 -43.06 -24.42 -12.70
N PRO A 674 -43.69 -25.20 -11.79
CA PRO A 674 -42.97 -26.05 -10.85
C PRO A 674 -41.96 -27.03 -11.50
N SER A 675 -42.23 -27.51 -12.72
CA SER A 675 -41.38 -28.42 -13.49
C SER A 675 -40.08 -27.82 -14.01
N ASP A 676 -40.05 -26.49 -14.15
CA ASP A 676 -38.99 -25.80 -14.86
C ASP A 676 -37.85 -25.42 -13.88
N ASN A 677 -38.14 -25.45 -12.57
CA ASN A 677 -37.23 -25.12 -11.48
C ASN A 677 -36.01 -26.02 -11.37
N GLU A 678 -34.92 -25.43 -10.92
CA GLU A 678 -33.63 -26.07 -10.71
C GLU A 678 -32.80 -25.37 -9.62
N ILE A 679 -31.77 -26.07 -9.17
CA ILE A 679 -30.61 -25.48 -8.52
C ILE A 679 -29.58 -25.26 -9.63
N THR A 680 -29.17 -24.02 -9.85
CA THR A 680 -28.16 -23.65 -10.84
C THR A 680 -26.85 -23.40 -10.12
N ILE A 681 -25.83 -24.20 -10.44
CA ILE A 681 -24.45 -24.03 -10.00
C ILE A 681 -23.72 -23.30 -11.12
N MET A 682 -22.98 -22.24 -10.80
CA MET A 682 -22.31 -21.39 -11.80
C MET A 682 -20.82 -21.28 -11.46
N LYS A 683 -19.97 -21.41 -12.49
CA LYS A 683 -18.56 -21.00 -12.47
C LYS A 683 -18.44 -19.78 -13.36
N LEU A 684 -17.83 -18.75 -12.81
CA LEU A 684 -17.68 -17.45 -13.44
C LEU A 684 -16.19 -17.17 -13.53
N SER A 685 -15.70 -16.93 -14.74
CA SER A 685 -14.27 -16.76 -15.05
C SER A 685 -14.08 -15.64 -16.06
N SER A 686 -12.84 -15.20 -16.30
CA SER A 686 -12.55 -13.98 -17.09
C SER A 686 -13.21 -12.72 -16.53
N LEU A 687 -13.39 -12.65 -15.21
CA LEU A 687 -13.85 -11.43 -14.54
C LEU A 687 -12.68 -10.43 -14.50
N ASN A 688 -12.53 -9.63 -15.54
CA ASN A 688 -11.47 -8.61 -15.68
C ASN A 688 -11.79 -7.36 -14.83
N LYS A 689 -10.91 -6.35 -14.85
CA LYS A 689 -11.23 -5.06 -14.25
C LYS A 689 -12.35 -4.36 -15.03
N THR A 690 -13.04 -3.42 -14.40
CA THR A 690 -13.89 -2.46 -15.12
C THR A 690 -12.99 -1.59 -16.00
N GLN A 691 -13.31 -1.46 -17.29
CA GLN A 691 -12.64 -0.50 -18.16
C GLN A 691 -13.34 0.85 -18.02
N VAL A 692 -12.58 1.93 -17.94
CA VAL A 692 -13.10 3.29 -18.06
C VAL A 692 -12.89 3.68 -19.52
N HIS A 693 -13.99 3.91 -20.25
CA HIS A 693 -13.92 4.49 -21.58
C HIS A 693 -13.66 5.99 -21.43
N ASP A 694 -12.41 6.40 -21.59
CA ASP A 694 -12.08 7.80 -21.82
C ASP A 694 -12.39 8.09 -23.30
N GLU A 695 -13.41 8.92 -23.57
CA GLU A 695 -13.94 9.18 -24.92
C GLU A 695 -12.98 9.94 -25.87
N GLU A 696 -11.74 10.19 -25.43
CA GLU A 696 -10.67 10.83 -26.23
C GLU A 696 -9.61 9.83 -26.75
N SER A 697 -9.73 8.51 -26.51
CA SER A 697 -8.74 7.51 -26.95
C SER A 697 -9.18 6.68 -28.17
N ASP A 698 -9.06 7.26 -29.37
CA ASP A 698 -9.20 6.60 -30.68
C ASP A 698 -7.98 5.71 -31.05
N ASP A 699 -7.38 5.04 -30.06
CA ASP A 699 -6.25 4.13 -30.26
C ASP A 699 -6.75 2.73 -30.65
N GLU A 700 -6.59 2.36 -31.94
CA GLU A 700 -6.94 1.03 -32.52
C GLU A 700 -6.11 -0.17 -31.98
N ASP A 701 -5.60 -0.11 -30.75
CA ASP A 701 -5.03 -1.25 -30.01
C ASP A 701 -6.07 -1.79 -29.01
N GLU A 702 -7.24 -2.19 -29.51
CA GLU A 702 -8.21 -3.04 -28.80
C GLU A 702 -7.52 -4.35 -28.36
N ALA A 703 -6.96 -4.35 -27.15
CA ALA A 703 -6.64 -5.59 -26.48
C ALA A 703 -7.97 -6.32 -26.21
N GLU A 704 -8.24 -7.42 -26.93
CA GLU A 704 -9.38 -8.32 -26.70
C GLU A 704 -9.33 -8.93 -25.28
N GLU A 705 -9.63 -8.13 -24.25
CA GLU A 705 -9.80 -8.56 -22.85
C GLU A 705 -11.14 -9.30 -22.71
N GLY A 706 -11.16 -10.52 -23.24
CA GLY A 706 -12.39 -11.26 -23.53
C GLY A 706 -13.43 -11.33 -22.42
N ASP A 707 -14.69 -11.21 -22.85
CA ASP A 707 -15.91 -11.19 -22.04
C ASP A 707 -15.93 -12.14 -20.83
N PRO A 708 -16.62 -11.75 -19.73
CA PRO A 708 -16.78 -12.62 -18.57
C PRO A 708 -17.55 -13.90 -18.91
N ILE A 709 -16.92 -15.05 -18.68
CA ILE A 709 -17.41 -16.37 -19.08
C ILE A 709 -18.27 -16.98 -17.97
N ILE A 710 -19.53 -17.28 -18.31
CA ILE A 710 -20.50 -17.98 -17.45
C ILE A 710 -20.61 -19.45 -17.89
N GLU A 711 -20.06 -20.37 -17.10
CA GLU A 711 -20.43 -21.77 -17.18
C GLU A 711 -21.48 -22.10 -16.11
N HIS A 712 -22.51 -22.86 -16.45
CA HIS A 712 -23.47 -23.37 -15.46
C HIS A 712 -23.71 -24.88 -15.59
N ARG A 713 -24.21 -25.48 -14.50
CA ARG A 713 -24.71 -26.86 -14.39
C ARG A 713 -25.96 -26.83 -13.51
N SER A 714 -26.93 -27.69 -13.80
CA SER A 714 -28.24 -27.62 -13.14
C SER A 714 -28.67 -28.96 -12.54
N VAL A 715 -29.36 -28.89 -11.39
CA VAL A 715 -30.03 -30.02 -10.74
C VAL A 715 -31.53 -29.72 -10.70
N LYS A 716 -32.35 -30.52 -11.40
CA LYS A 716 -33.80 -30.30 -11.46
C LYS A 716 -34.47 -30.53 -10.10
N ILE A 717 -35.35 -29.60 -9.73
CA ILE A 717 -36.24 -29.67 -8.56
C ILE A 717 -37.70 -29.48 -9.01
N ASN A 718 -38.66 -29.68 -8.12
CA ASN A 718 -40.09 -29.74 -8.43
C ASN A 718 -40.94 -28.64 -7.77
N SER A 719 -40.28 -27.63 -7.20
CA SER A 719 -40.85 -26.53 -6.40
C SER A 719 -39.92 -25.32 -6.51
N GLY A 720 -40.44 -24.10 -6.34
CA GLY A 720 -39.59 -22.92 -6.19
C GLY A 720 -38.74 -22.99 -4.91
N THR A 721 -37.56 -22.38 -4.94
CA THR A 721 -36.67 -22.24 -3.77
C THR A 721 -36.81 -20.84 -3.16
N ASN A 722 -36.87 -20.77 -1.83
CA ASN A 722 -37.01 -19.52 -1.08
C ASN A 722 -35.67 -19.06 -0.50
N ARG A 723 -34.93 -19.98 0.14
CA ARG A 723 -33.56 -19.75 0.58
C ARG A 723 -32.69 -20.96 0.27
N ILE A 724 -31.46 -20.68 -0.17
CA ILE A 724 -30.43 -21.66 -0.48
C ILE A 724 -29.16 -21.31 0.29
N ARG A 725 -28.54 -22.29 0.96
CA ARG A 725 -27.24 -22.10 1.62
C ARG A 725 -26.32 -23.30 1.42
N ALA A 726 -25.03 -23.03 1.21
CA ALA A 726 -23.96 -23.98 1.00
C ALA A 726 -23.20 -24.28 2.30
N THR A 727 -22.63 -25.48 2.41
CA THR A 727 -21.82 -25.85 3.59
C THR A 727 -20.45 -25.20 3.58
N PRO A 728 -19.97 -24.68 4.72
CA PRO A 728 -18.62 -24.12 4.81
C PRO A 728 -17.54 -25.20 4.72
N LYS A 729 -16.40 -24.82 4.12
CA LYS A 729 -15.18 -25.63 3.92
C LYS A 729 -14.57 -26.21 5.21
N THR A 730 -14.91 -25.62 6.35
CA THR A 730 -14.39 -25.94 7.69
C THR A 730 -14.67 -27.37 8.17
N TRP A 731 -15.74 -27.99 7.69
CA TRP A 731 -16.13 -29.36 8.09
C TRP A 731 -16.67 -30.23 6.95
N SER A 732 -17.06 -29.64 5.82
CA SER A 732 -17.52 -30.40 4.65
C SER A 732 -16.43 -30.48 3.59
N GLN A 733 -16.07 -31.69 3.15
CA GLN A 733 -15.17 -31.88 2.00
C GLN A 733 -15.90 -31.86 0.66
N ASN A 734 -17.23 -31.98 0.67
CA ASN A 734 -18.09 -31.86 -0.50
C ASN A 734 -18.92 -30.59 -0.37
N HIS A 735 -19.26 -29.97 -1.48
CA HIS A 735 -20.29 -28.92 -1.54
C HIS A 735 -21.68 -29.51 -1.29
N LEU A 736 -22.18 -29.47 -0.05
CA LEU A 736 -23.57 -29.76 0.24
C LEU A 736 -24.38 -28.46 0.26
N VAL A 737 -25.60 -28.51 -0.28
CA VAL A 737 -26.49 -27.35 -0.38
C VAL A 737 -27.86 -27.69 0.17
N ALA A 738 -28.38 -26.85 1.06
CA ALA A 738 -29.73 -26.93 1.58
C ALA A 738 -30.65 -25.94 0.86
N THR A 739 -31.76 -26.42 0.30
CA THR A 739 -32.82 -25.60 -0.29
C THR A 739 -34.10 -25.68 0.52
N MET A 740 -34.58 -24.54 1.03
CA MET A 740 -35.93 -24.41 1.59
C MET A 740 -36.89 -24.13 0.43
N MET A 741 -37.85 -25.02 0.22
CA MET A 741 -38.78 -24.93 -0.91
C MET A 741 -40.16 -24.40 -0.47
N GLU A 742 -40.86 -23.75 -1.40
CA GLU A 742 -42.26 -23.28 -1.25
C GLU A 742 -43.20 -24.37 -0.68
N SER A 743 -43.00 -25.63 -1.08
CA SER A 743 -43.76 -26.79 -0.56
C SER A 743 -43.61 -27.08 0.95
N GLY A 744 -42.64 -26.44 1.63
CA GLY A 744 -42.28 -26.69 3.03
C GLY A 744 -41.36 -27.89 3.26
N GLU A 745 -40.92 -28.59 2.21
CA GLU A 745 -39.84 -29.58 2.34
C GLU A 745 -38.48 -28.92 2.13
N VAL A 746 -37.50 -29.30 2.96
CA VAL A 746 -36.10 -28.89 2.77
C VAL A 746 -35.37 -30.02 2.07
N HIS A 747 -34.61 -29.73 1.03
CA HIS A 747 -33.76 -30.71 0.35
C HIS A 747 -32.30 -30.41 0.62
N ILE A 748 -31.51 -31.45 0.88
CA ILE A 748 -30.05 -31.38 0.97
C ILE A 748 -29.50 -32.13 -0.23
N PHE A 749 -28.79 -31.43 -1.11
CA PHE A 749 -28.09 -31.99 -2.27
C PHE A 749 -26.58 -32.02 -2.03
N ASP A 750 -25.89 -32.90 -2.76
CA ASP A 750 -24.43 -32.95 -2.83
C ASP A 750 -24.04 -32.51 -4.24
N ILE A 751 -23.65 -31.23 -4.40
CA ILE A 751 -23.37 -30.64 -5.71
C ILE A 751 -21.88 -30.74 -6.11
N GLU A 752 -21.09 -31.48 -5.34
CA GLU A 752 -19.67 -31.72 -5.63
C GLU A 752 -19.42 -32.25 -7.07
N PRO A 753 -20.23 -33.17 -7.63
CA PRO A 753 -20.06 -33.61 -9.02
C PRO A 753 -20.21 -32.47 -10.04
N GLN A 754 -21.14 -31.54 -9.80
CA GLN A 754 -21.39 -30.38 -10.66
C GLN A 754 -20.22 -29.41 -10.59
N VAL A 755 -19.73 -29.10 -9.38
CA VAL A 755 -18.55 -28.23 -9.18
C VAL A 755 -17.32 -28.82 -9.87
N GLN A 756 -17.02 -30.10 -9.63
CA GLN A 756 -15.88 -30.77 -10.28
C GLN A 756 -16.00 -30.86 -11.81
N SER A 757 -17.22 -30.85 -12.37
CA SER A 757 -17.45 -30.91 -13.82
C SER A 757 -17.06 -29.64 -14.59
N PHE A 758 -16.70 -28.55 -13.91
CA PHE A 758 -16.12 -27.37 -14.54
C PHE A 758 -14.59 -27.46 -14.72
N ASP A 759 -13.91 -28.28 -13.91
CA ASP A 759 -12.45 -28.40 -13.90
C ASP A 759 -11.94 -29.73 -14.51
N ILE A 760 -12.85 -30.69 -14.74
CA ILE A 760 -12.53 -32.02 -15.30
C ILE A 760 -13.15 -32.16 -16.71
N PRO A 761 -12.37 -31.96 -17.79
CA PRO A 761 -12.85 -32.13 -19.16
C PRO A 761 -13.43 -33.54 -19.40
N GLY A 762 -14.66 -33.59 -19.91
CA GLY A 762 -15.35 -34.85 -20.22
C GLY A 762 -16.03 -35.53 -19.02
N ALA A 763 -16.13 -34.88 -17.85
CA ALA A 763 -16.91 -35.37 -16.73
C ALA A 763 -18.39 -35.60 -17.13
N GLN A 764 -18.90 -36.82 -16.95
CA GLN A 764 -20.30 -37.14 -17.23
C GLN A 764 -21.18 -36.88 -16.01
N LEU A 765 -22.05 -35.88 -16.10
CA LEU A 765 -23.11 -35.65 -15.11
C LEU A 765 -24.34 -36.50 -15.42
N HIS A 766 -24.95 -37.06 -14.38
CA HIS A 766 -26.28 -37.65 -14.48
C HIS A 766 -27.34 -36.56 -14.35
N SER A 767 -28.21 -36.43 -15.35
CA SER A 767 -29.24 -35.37 -15.44
C SER A 767 -30.35 -35.46 -14.38
N ALA A 768 -30.40 -36.54 -13.60
CA ALA A 768 -31.36 -36.74 -12.53
C ALA A 768 -30.61 -37.14 -11.25
N GLN A 769 -30.52 -36.20 -10.30
CA GLN A 769 -29.94 -36.43 -8.99
C GLN A 769 -31.04 -36.33 -7.93
N ALA A 770 -31.16 -37.35 -7.09
CA ALA A 770 -32.03 -37.31 -5.92
C ALA A 770 -31.36 -36.54 -4.76
N PRO A 771 -32.12 -35.87 -3.89
CA PRO A 771 -31.55 -35.24 -2.69
C PRO A 771 -30.92 -36.31 -1.77
N LEU A 772 -29.76 -35.97 -1.20
CA LEU A 772 -29.06 -36.77 -0.18
C LEU A 772 -29.94 -36.95 1.06
N HIS A 773 -30.74 -35.94 1.40
CA HIS A 773 -31.73 -36.00 2.46
C HIS A 773 -32.88 -35.01 2.22
N THR A 774 -34.07 -35.34 2.75
CA THR A 774 -35.26 -34.49 2.70
C THR A 774 -35.82 -34.31 4.10
N ILE A 775 -35.81 -33.07 4.61
CA ILE A 775 -36.40 -32.72 5.90
C ILE A 775 -37.87 -32.40 5.66
N LYS A 776 -38.76 -33.23 6.20
CA LYS A 776 -40.23 -33.08 6.10
C LYS A 776 -40.87 -32.55 7.40
N SER A 777 -40.07 -32.10 8.35
CA SER A 777 -40.54 -31.73 9.70
C SER A 777 -41.42 -30.47 9.74
N HIS A 778 -41.31 -29.57 8.76
CA HIS A 778 -42.19 -28.41 8.60
C HIS A 778 -43.57 -28.77 8.00
N GLY A 779 -43.72 -29.98 7.45
CA GLY A 779 -44.99 -30.49 6.93
C GLY A 779 -45.37 -29.87 5.58
N ARG A 780 -46.23 -28.85 5.61
CA ARG A 780 -46.67 -28.04 4.44
C ARG A 780 -46.56 -26.54 4.74
N THR A 781 -45.78 -26.18 5.75
CA THR A 781 -45.52 -24.79 6.09
C THR A 781 -44.21 -24.40 5.43
N GLU A 782 -44.30 -23.41 4.56
CA GLU A 782 -43.19 -22.72 3.92
C GLU A 782 -42.27 -22.03 4.95
N GLY A 783 -41.10 -21.56 4.51
CA GLY A 783 -40.23 -20.71 5.32
C GLY A 783 -39.10 -20.10 4.52
N PHE A 784 -38.37 -19.20 5.18
CA PHE A 784 -37.32 -18.37 4.58
C PHE A 784 -35.96 -18.50 5.29
N ALA A 785 -35.95 -18.89 6.58
CA ALA A 785 -34.72 -18.97 7.36
C ALA A 785 -33.97 -20.30 7.20
N VAL A 786 -32.70 -20.26 6.78
CA VAL A 786 -31.79 -21.43 6.66
C VAL A 786 -30.35 -21.02 7.01
N ASP A 787 -29.67 -21.78 7.88
CA ASP A 787 -28.23 -21.57 8.13
C ASP A 787 -27.46 -22.84 8.55
N TRP A 788 -26.26 -23.00 8.01
CA TRP A 788 -25.33 -24.10 8.31
C TRP A 788 -24.42 -23.75 9.49
N HIS A 789 -24.23 -24.69 10.40
CA HIS A 789 -23.34 -24.48 11.54
C HIS A 789 -21.88 -24.31 11.08
N PRO A 790 -21.12 -23.32 11.59
CA PRO A 790 -19.83 -22.94 11.02
C PRO A 790 -18.72 -23.99 11.15
N THR A 791 -18.86 -24.98 12.04
CA THR A 791 -17.81 -25.99 12.33
C THR A 791 -18.32 -27.44 12.53
N GLN A 792 -19.61 -27.72 12.25
CA GLN A 792 -20.22 -29.04 12.51
C GLN A 792 -21.33 -29.32 11.49
N PRO A 793 -21.63 -30.60 11.16
CA PRO A 793 -22.65 -30.95 10.18
C PRO A 793 -24.08 -30.82 10.74
N ARG A 794 -24.49 -29.57 11.00
CA ARG A 794 -25.76 -29.19 11.63
C ARG A 794 -26.40 -28.06 10.83
N LEU A 795 -27.71 -28.10 10.67
CA LEU A 795 -28.52 -27.18 9.87
C LEU A 795 -29.69 -26.65 10.71
N LEU A 796 -29.91 -25.34 10.68
CA LEU A 796 -31.12 -24.71 11.19
C LEU A 796 -32.05 -24.36 10.04
N THR A 797 -33.35 -24.58 10.23
CA THR A 797 -34.40 -24.21 9.27
C THR A 797 -35.61 -23.65 10.02
N GLY A 798 -36.12 -22.49 9.60
CA GLY A 798 -37.28 -21.80 10.20
C GLY A 798 -38.48 -21.76 9.25
N ASP A 799 -39.70 -21.77 9.81
CA ASP A 799 -40.95 -21.72 9.05
C ASP A 799 -41.87 -20.54 9.40
N CYS A 800 -42.83 -20.29 8.50
CA CYS A 800 -43.87 -19.28 8.62
C CYS A 800 -44.83 -19.50 9.80
N ALA A 801 -44.70 -20.60 10.55
CA ALA A 801 -45.47 -20.90 11.75
C ALA A 801 -44.67 -20.67 13.06
N GLY A 802 -43.54 -19.95 12.99
CA GLY A 802 -42.75 -19.55 14.16
C GLY A 802 -41.91 -20.66 14.77
N LYS A 803 -41.65 -21.75 14.01
CA LYS A 803 -40.88 -22.92 14.48
C LYS A 803 -39.53 -22.98 13.78
N ILE A 804 -38.52 -23.35 14.56
CA ILE A 804 -37.15 -23.57 14.05
C ILE A 804 -36.75 -25.00 14.35
N TYR A 805 -36.26 -25.73 13.37
CA TYR A 805 -35.80 -27.11 13.52
C TYR A 805 -34.28 -27.16 13.45
N LEU A 806 -33.70 -28.06 14.25
CA LEU A 806 -32.28 -28.40 14.18
C LEU A 806 -32.18 -29.81 13.58
N THR A 807 -31.56 -29.89 12.41
CA THR A 807 -31.15 -31.14 11.77
C THR A 807 -29.66 -31.35 11.95
N SER A 808 -29.22 -32.59 12.15
CA SER A 808 -27.81 -32.92 12.39
C SER A 808 -27.44 -34.26 11.74
N ARG A 809 -26.26 -34.31 11.12
CA ARG A 809 -25.66 -35.52 10.55
C ARG A 809 -24.77 -36.18 11.60
N ASN A 810 -24.80 -37.51 11.69
CA ASN A 810 -23.82 -38.27 12.47
C ASN A 810 -22.63 -38.73 11.59
N ASP A 811 -21.59 -39.27 12.23
CA ASP A 811 -20.38 -39.78 11.55
C ASP A 811 -20.67 -40.94 10.58
N ALA A 812 -21.78 -41.65 10.77
CA ALA A 812 -22.28 -42.67 9.86
C ALA A 812 -23.06 -42.08 8.65
N GLY A 813 -23.04 -40.76 8.48
CA GLY A 813 -23.67 -40.03 7.38
C GLY A 813 -25.19 -39.87 7.49
N GLN A 814 -25.82 -40.38 8.55
CA GLN A 814 -27.27 -40.36 8.75
C GLN A 814 -27.74 -39.01 9.32
N TRP A 815 -28.83 -38.50 8.78
CA TRP A 815 -29.46 -37.25 9.20
C TRP A 815 -30.58 -37.49 10.21
N SER A 816 -30.70 -36.60 11.19
CA SER A 816 -31.77 -36.62 12.18
C SER A 816 -32.24 -35.20 12.52
N THR A 817 -33.56 -34.99 12.55
CA THR A 817 -34.17 -33.70 12.90
C THR A 817 -34.78 -33.78 14.30
N THR A 818 -34.43 -32.82 15.16
CA THR A 818 -34.98 -32.73 16.52
C THR A 818 -36.29 -31.94 16.52
N GLY A 819 -37.12 -32.08 17.57
CA GLY A 819 -38.37 -31.31 17.69
C GLY A 819 -38.14 -29.78 17.70
N PRO A 820 -39.15 -28.96 17.37
CA PRO A 820 -38.96 -27.55 17.09
C PRO A 820 -38.57 -26.73 18.33
N PHE A 821 -37.71 -25.73 18.11
CA PHE A 821 -37.62 -24.53 18.94
C PHE A 821 -38.83 -23.63 18.68
N THR A 822 -39.36 -23.04 19.74
CA THR A 822 -40.60 -22.26 19.67
C THR A 822 -40.50 -21.03 20.56
N GLY A 823 -41.01 -19.90 20.10
CA GLY A 823 -40.96 -18.65 20.86
C GLY A 823 -41.41 -17.45 20.05
N HIS A 824 -41.25 -17.49 18.73
CA HIS A 824 -41.86 -16.53 17.82
C HIS A 824 -43.37 -16.75 17.71
N THR A 825 -44.11 -15.69 17.40
CA THR A 825 -45.56 -15.70 17.19
C THR A 825 -45.97 -15.46 15.73
N ALA A 826 -45.02 -15.16 14.86
CA ALA A 826 -45.18 -14.98 13.42
C ALA A 826 -44.09 -15.78 12.66
N SER A 827 -43.96 -15.51 11.35
CA SER A 827 -42.99 -16.18 10.48
C SER A 827 -41.54 -15.92 10.90
N VAL A 828 -40.67 -16.93 10.79
CA VAL A 828 -39.23 -16.80 11.02
C VAL A 828 -38.55 -16.47 9.71
N GLU A 829 -38.16 -15.21 9.56
CA GLU A 829 -37.55 -14.69 8.33
C GLU A 829 -36.07 -15.03 8.23
N ASP A 830 -35.35 -15.01 9.36
CA ASP A 830 -33.93 -15.34 9.37
C ASP A 830 -33.45 -16.06 10.64
N VAL A 831 -32.37 -16.83 10.47
CA VAL A 831 -31.71 -17.60 11.53
C VAL A 831 -30.22 -17.64 11.24
N GLN A 832 -29.37 -17.41 12.26
CA GLN A 832 -27.93 -17.55 12.09
C GLN A 832 -27.26 -18.07 13.36
N TRP A 833 -26.35 -19.03 13.20
CA TRP A 833 -25.50 -19.56 14.26
C TRP A 833 -24.55 -18.49 14.81
N SER A 834 -24.28 -18.56 16.12
CA SER A 834 -23.20 -17.76 16.70
C SER A 834 -21.84 -18.22 16.14
N PRO A 835 -20.96 -17.30 15.69
CA PRO A 835 -19.63 -17.65 15.20
C PRO A 835 -18.70 -18.21 16.30
N SER A 836 -18.99 -17.92 17.57
CA SER A 836 -18.15 -18.33 18.71
C SER A 836 -18.75 -19.43 19.59
N GLU A 837 -20.09 -19.51 19.69
CA GLU A 837 -20.78 -20.39 20.63
C GLU A 837 -21.50 -21.53 19.88
N PRO A 838 -20.93 -22.75 19.78
CA PRO A 838 -21.42 -23.84 18.90
C PRO A 838 -22.76 -24.46 19.34
N THR A 839 -23.39 -23.92 20.38
CA THR A 839 -24.73 -24.32 20.81
C THR A 839 -25.75 -23.19 20.71
N VAL A 840 -25.34 -21.98 20.33
CA VAL A 840 -26.19 -20.77 20.35
C VAL A 840 -26.48 -20.30 18.93
N PHE A 841 -27.71 -19.85 18.70
CA PHE A 841 -28.12 -19.20 17.46
C PHE A 841 -29.08 -18.02 17.74
N ALA A 842 -29.15 -17.09 16.81
CA ALA A 842 -30.12 -16.01 16.78
C ALA A 842 -31.20 -16.29 15.72
N SER A 843 -32.40 -15.74 15.91
CA SER A 843 -33.45 -15.70 14.90
C SER A 843 -34.26 -14.40 14.99
N CYS A 844 -34.79 -13.95 13.85
CA CYS A 844 -35.70 -12.82 13.73
C CYS A 844 -36.98 -13.23 13.00
N ALA A 845 -38.01 -12.38 13.07
CA ALA A 845 -39.35 -12.70 12.63
C ALA A 845 -40.23 -11.47 12.40
N SER A 846 -41.34 -11.69 11.69
CA SER A 846 -42.48 -10.77 11.52
C SER A 846 -43.29 -10.52 12.82
N ASP A 847 -42.72 -10.84 14.00
CA ASP A 847 -43.29 -10.45 15.30
C ASP A 847 -42.55 -9.27 15.94
N GLY A 848 -41.66 -8.63 15.19
CA GLY A 848 -40.81 -7.53 15.63
C GLY A 848 -39.64 -7.93 16.51
N THR A 849 -39.46 -9.24 16.78
CA THR A 849 -38.50 -9.69 17.80
C THR A 849 -37.25 -10.37 17.27
N LEU A 850 -36.12 -10.02 17.90
CA LEU A 850 -34.87 -10.77 17.88
C LEU A 850 -34.87 -11.74 19.08
N LYS A 851 -34.50 -13.01 18.84
CA LYS A 851 -34.43 -14.02 19.89
C LYS A 851 -33.12 -14.80 19.82
N ILE A 852 -32.57 -15.13 20.99
CA ILE A 852 -31.36 -15.95 21.13
C ILE A 852 -31.75 -17.28 21.75
N PHE A 853 -31.34 -18.38 21.14
CA PHE A 853 -31.65 -19.74 21.56
C PHE A 853 -30.38 -20.53 21.90
N ASP A 854 -30.48 -21.45 22.87
CA ASP A 854 -29.45 -22.44 23.17
C ASP A 854 -29.99 -23.84 22.86
N THR A 855 -29.31 -24.55 21.97
CA THR A 855 -29.65 -25.90 21.51
C THR A 855 -29.58 -26.97 22.61
N ARG A 856 -28.89 -26.70 23.72
CA ARG A 856 -28.86 -27.53 24.94
C ARG A 856 -30.13 -27.40 25.77
N SER A 857 -30.95 -26.35 25.53
CA SER A 857 -32.15 -26.07 26.31
C SER A 857 -33.24 -27.13 26.10
N LYS A 858 -33.54 -27.89 27.16
CA LYS A 858 -34.60 -28.92 27.14
C LYS A 858 -36.00 -28.37 26.90
N THR A 859 -36.25 -27.10 27.22
CA THR A 859 -37.54 -26.44 26.98
C THR A 859 -37.69 -25.94 25.54
N LYS A 860 -36.57 -25.84 24.79
CA LYS A 860 -36.49 -25.28 23.44
C LYS A 860 -37.18 -23.91 23.27
N LYS A 861 -37.16 -23.13 24.36
CA LYS A 861 -37.58 -21.73 24.44
C LYS A 861 -36.37 -20.80 24.29
N PRO A 862 -36.56 -19.55 23.83
CA PRO A 862 -35.49 -18.56 23.75
C PRO A 862 -34.91 -18.28 25.13
N ALA A 863 -33.59 -18.09 25.19
CA ALA A 863 -32.88 -17.62 26.37
C ALA A 863 -33.02 -16.09 26.52
N LEU A 864 -33.02 -15.36 25.41
CA LEU A 864 -33.26 -13.92 25.34
C LEU A 864 -34.31 -13.63 24.25
N SER A 865 -35.18 -12.65 24.49
CA SER A 865 -36.22 -12.22 23.54
C SER A 865 -36.38 -10.71 23.64
N ILE A 866 -36.21 -10.02 22.52
CA ILE A 866 -36.09 -8.55 22.45
C ILE A 866 -37.01 -8.06 21.36
N ASN A 867 -37.79 -7.02 21.64
CA ASN A 867 -38.54 -6.31 20.60
C ASN A 867 -37.56 -5.37 19.90
N ALA A 868 -36.99 -5.82 18.79
CA ALA A 868 -35.90 -5.12 18.10
C ALA A 868 -36.46 -3.94 17.29
N HIS A 869 -37.57 -4.16 16.59
CA HIS A 869 -38.25 -3.12 15.81
C HIS A 869 -39.75 -3.10 16.18
N PRO A 870 -40.17 -2.22 17.11
CA PRO A 870 -41.54 -2.20 17.61
C PRO A 870 -42.59 -1.87 16.54
N ASN A 871 -43.55 -2.77 16.35
CA ASN A 871 -44.64 -2.69 15.36
C ASN A 871 -44.18 -2.80 13.90
N THR A 872 -43.03 -3.41 13.64
CA THR A 872 -42.45 -3.60 12.31
C THR A 872 -41.84 -4.99 12.23
N ASP A 873 -41.90 -5.61 11.06
CA ASP A 873 -41.37 -6.95 10.84
C ASP A 873 -39.83 -6.90 10.73
N VAL A 874 -39.14 -7.92 11.26
CA VAL A 874 -37.67 -8.03 11.21
C VAL A 874 -37.30 -9.11 10.23
N ASN A 875 -36.83 -8.68 9.06
CA ASN A 875 -36.69 -9.51 7.87
C ASN A 875 -35.35 -10.28 7.85
N VAL A 876 -34.28 -9.67 8.38
CA VAL A 876 -32.91 -10.24 8.29
C VAL A 876 -32.06 -9.92 9.51
N LEU A 877 -31.07 -10.78 9.79
CA LEU A 877 -30.10 -10.59 10.86
C LEU A 877 -28.70 -11.05 10.47
N THR A 878 -27.67 -10.46 11.08
CA THR A 878 -26.28 -10.91 10.87
C THR A 878 -25.41 -10.74 12.11
N TRP A 879 -24.66 -11.77 12.46
CA TRP A 879 -23.63 -11.75 13.50
C TRP A 879 -22.32 -11.22 12.93
N ASN A 880 -21.68 -10.33 13.69
CA ASN A 880 -20.32 -9.92 13.40
C ASN A 880 -19.35 -11.11 13.59
N LYS A 881 -18.52 -11.40 12.58
CA LYS A 881 -17.66 -12.58 12.55
C LYS A 881 -16.38 -12.43 13.40
N ARG A 882 -16.03 -11.21 13.81
CA ARG A 882 -14.89 -10.90 14.68
C ARG A 882 -15.31 -10.58 16.11
N VAL A 883 -16.33 -9.75 16.26
CA VAL A 883 -16.82 -9.23 17.53
C VAL A 883 -18.08 -9.99 17.96
N ASN A 884 -17.85 -11.11 18.62
CA ASN A 884 -18.84 -12.14 19.00
C ASN A 884 -20.05 -11.68 19.85
N TYR A 885 -20.14 -10.41 20.22
CA TYR A 885 -21.28 -9.82 20.94
C TYR A 885 -22.05 -8.78 20.12
N LEU A 886 -21.65 -8.49 18.88
CA LEU A 886 -22.36 -7.59 17.98
C LEU A 886 -23.22 -8.37 16.97
N LEU A 887 -24.44 -7.86 16.77
CA LEU A 887 -25.43 -8.40 15.83
C LEU A 887 -26.19 -7.23 15.22
N ALA A 888 -26.47 -7.27 13.91
CA ALA A 888 -27.31 -6.29 13.22
C ALA A 888 -28.64 -6.93 12.77
N THR A 889 -29.72 -6.14 12.74
CA THR A 889 -31.04 -6.54 12.24
C THR A 889 -31.57 -5.53 11.24
N GLY A 890 -32.17 -6.01 10.15
CA GLY A 890 -32.89 -5.19 9.15
C GLY A 890 -34.40 -5.38 9.27
N ALA A 891 -35.16 -4.30 9.06
CA ALA A 891 -36.61 -4.28 9.25
C ALA A 891 -37.39 -3.77 8.03
N ASP A 892 -38.69 -4.06 8.04
CA ASP A 892 -39.62 -3.73 6.96
C ASP A 892 -39.85 -2.20 6.80
N ASP A 893 -39.63 -1.42 7.86
CA ASP A 893 -39.68 0.05 7.80
C ASP A 893 -38.40 0.68 7.22
N GLY A 894 -37.50 -0.10 6.61
CA GLY A 894 -36.25 0.36 6.02
C GLY A 894 -35.21 0.84 7.03
N ARG A 895 -35.35 0.46 8.32
CA ARG A 895 -34.31 0.66 9.32
C ARG A 895 -33.44 -0.57 9.45
N PHE A 896 -32.17 -0.36 9.76
CA PHE A 896 -31.35 -1.37 10.39
C PHE A 896 -30.80 -0.89 11.73
N SER A 897 -30.61 -1.82 12.66
CA SER A 897 -30.13 -1.54 14.02
C SER A 897 -29.00 -2.48 14.40
N VAL A 898 -27.98 -1.95 15.06
CA VAL A 898 -26.83 -2.69 15.58
C VAL A 898 -26.99 -2.86 17.09
N TRP A 899 -26.75 -4.07 17.58
CA TRP A 899 -27.04 -4.47 18.96
C TRP A 899 -25.81 -5.08 19.64
N ASP A 900 -25.62 -4.75 20.92
CA ASP A 900 -24.61 -5.38 21.78
C ASP A 900 -25.29 -6.34 22.77
N LEU A 901 -25.06 -7.64 22.58
CA LEU A 901 -25.57 -8.73 23.42
C LEU A 901 -25.21 -8.59 24.91
N ARG A 902 -24.15 -7.87 25.27
CA ARG A 902 -23.76 -7.59 26.67
C ARG A 902 -24.76 -6.67 27.39
N THR A 903 -25.56 -5.91 26.63
CA THR A 903 -26.62 -5.04 27.18
C THR A 903 -27.91 -5.80 27.49
N PHE A 904 -28.08 -7.01 26.94
CA PHE A 904 -29.34 -7.77 26.94
C PHE A 904 -29.75 -8.35 28.31
N GLY A 905 -29.10 -7.99 29.40
CA GLY A 905 -29.43 -8.43 30.76
C GLY A 905 -29.14 -7.38 31.82
N LYS A 906 -30.17 -6.62 32.24
CA LYS A 906 -30.16 -5.78 33.48
C LYS A 906 -31.52 -5.19 33.88
N GLY A 907 -32.63 -5.91 33.67
CA GLY A 907 -33.97 -5.47 34.11
C GLY A 907 -34.50 -4.19 33.44
N LYS A 908 -33.84 -3.75 32.36
CA LYS A 908 -34.26 -2.71 31.43
C LYS A 908 -34.43 -3.34 30.04
N THR A 909 -35.29 -2.77 29.21
CA THR A 909 -35.31 -3.07 27.77
C THR A 909 -33.95 -2.73 27.18
N PRO A 910 -33.28 -3.63 26.45
CA PRO A 910 -32.05 -3.29 25.74
C PRO A 910 -32.34 -2.32 24.61
N GLU A 911 -31.48 -1.32 24.45
CA GLU A 911 -31.52 -0.32 23.39
C GLU A 911 -30.45 -0.68 22.34
N PRO A 912 -30.68 -0.39 21.04
CA PRO A 912 -29.67 -0.59 20.02
C PRO A 912 -28.49 0.37 20.23
N VAL A 913 -27.28 -0.07 19.85
CA VAL A 913 -26.06 0.74 19.87
C VAL A 913 -26.15 1.86 18.84
N ALA A 914 -26.67 1.54 17.65
CA ALA A 914 -26.96 2.47 16.58
C ALA A 914 -28.21 2.00 15.81
N THR A 915 -28.97 2.94 15.25
CA THR A 915 -30.09 2.67 14.35
C THR A 915 -30.03 3.68 13.21
N PHE A 916 -30.06 3.18 11.98
CA PHE A 916 -29.96 3.99 10.78
C PHE A 916 -31.25 3.88 9.96
N LYS A 917 -31.66 4.98 9.32
CA LYS A 917 -32.84 5.07 8.46
C LYS A 917 -32.45 5.79 7.17
N TRP A 918 -31.86 5.04 6.25
CA TRP A 918 -31.51 5.52 4.91
C TRP A 918 -32.46 4.92 3.87
N HIS A 919 -32.49 3.59 3.78
CA HIS A 919 -33.39 2.86 2.89
C HIS A 919 -34.85 3.28 3.10
N THR A 920 -35.58 3.46 2.01
CA THR A 920 -36.96 3.95 1.96
C THR A 920 -38.00 2.83 1.99
N ALA A 921 -37.61 1.62 1.61
CA ALA A 921 -38.43 0.40 1.61
C ALA A 921 -37.79 -0.71 2.49
N PRO A 922 -38.41 -1.91 2.62
CA PRO A 922 -37.90 -2.99 3.47
C PRO A 922 -36.44 -3.37 3.23
N ILE A 923 -35.69 -3.65 4.32
CA ILE A 923 -34.37 -4.26 4.21
C ILE A 923 -34.53 -5.73 3.77
N THR A 924 -33.86 -6.12 2.69
CA THR A 924 -33.93 -7.46 2.07
C THR A 924 -32.73 -8.34 2.43
N SER A 925 -31.55 -7.77 2.63
CA SER A 925 -30.38 -8.46 3.18
C SER A 925 -29.45 -7.53 3.96
N ILE A 926 -28.69 -8.09 4.91
CA ILE A 926 -27.69 -7.39 5.70
C ILE A 926 -26.55 -8.33 6.06
N GLU A 927 -25.30 -7.92 5.82
CA GLU A 927 -24.12 -8.75 6.14
C GLU A 927 -22.94 -7.92 6.65
N PHE A 928 -22.43 -8.27 7.84
CA PHE A 928 -21.14 -7.79 8.31
C PHE A 928 -20.02 -8.33 7.42
N HIS A 929 -19.01 -7.50 7.18
CA HIS A 929 -17.81 -7.90 6.44
C HIS A 929 -17.14 -9.13 7.11
N PRO A 930 -16.61 -10.10 6.35
CA PRO A 930 -16.04 -11.33 6.92
C PRO A 930 -14.74 -11.09 7.71
N THR A 931 -13.93 -10.09 7.33
CA THR A 931 -12.65 -9.75 8.01
C THR A 931 -12.70 -8.52 8.90
N GLU A 932 -13.23 -7.39 8.43
CA GLU A 932 -13.39 -6.14 9.19
C GLU A 932 -14.59 -6.17 10.15
N ASP A 933 -14.47 -5.52 11.30
CA ASP A 933 -15.48 -5.60 12.36
C ASP A 933 -16.43 -4.40 12.47
N SER A 934 -16.14 -3.28 11.79
CA SER A 934 -17.01 -2.10 11.70
C SER A 934 -17.83 -2.02 10.42
N VAL A 935 -17.48 -2.79 9.38
CA VAL A 935 -18.05 -2.66 8.02
C VAL A 935 -19.26 -3.60 7.83
N LEU A 936 -20.33 -3.08 7.22
CA LEU A 936 -21.48 -3.88 6.79
C LEU A 936 -22.02 -3.47 5.41
N ALA A 937 -22.63 -4.44 4.72
CA ALA A 937 -23.45 -4.24 3.54
C ALA A 937 -24.94 -4.36 3.92
N VAL A 938 -25.79 -3.51 3.33
CA VAL A 938 -27.25 -3.51 3.50
C VAL A 938 -27.91 -3.40 2.14
N ALA A 939 -28.84 -4.31 1.83
CA ALA A 939 -29.67 -4.28 0.62
C ALA A 939 -31.12 -3.95 0.99
N GLY A 940 -31.78 -3.13 0.18
CA GLY A 940 -33.19 -2.77 0.35
C GLY A 940 -34.04 -3.08 -0.88
N ALA A 941 -35.34 -3.23 -0.66
CA ALA A 941 -36.36 -3.30 -1.71
C ALA A 941 -36.66 -1.94 -2.36
N ASP A 942 -35.85 -0.92 -2.05
CA ASP A 942 -35.78 0.38 -2.72
C ASP A 942 -34.60 0.46 -3.69
N ASP A 943 -34.18 -0.69 -4.21
CA ASP A 943 -33.26 -0.82 -5.34
C ASP A 943 -31.89 -0.19 -5.08
N GLN A 944 -31.48 -0.26 -3.81
CA GLN A 944 -30.19 0.20 -3.28
C GLN A 944 -29.45 -0.92 -2.56
N VAL A 945 -28.14 -1.00 -2.81
CA VAL A 945 -27.18 -1.66 -1.90
C VAL A 945 -26.26 -0.60 -1.32
N THR A 946 -26.15 -0.55 0.00
CA THR A 946 -25.33 0.43 0.71
C THR A 946 -24.23 -0.25 1.53
N LEU A 947 -23.04 0.35 1.54
CA LEU A 947 -21.94 -0.06 2.41
C LEU A 947 -21.75 0.98 3.51
N TRP A 948 -21.49 0.52 4.72
CA TRP A 948 -21.36 1.35 5.91
C TRP A 948 -20.10 1.00 6.69
N ASP A 949 -19.46 1.99 7.31
CA ASP A 949 -18.43 1.78 8.34
C ASP A 949 -18.87 2.45 9.67
N LEU A 950 -19.13 1.61 10.67
CA LEU A 950 -19.58 2.03 12.00
C LEU A 950 -18.49 2.70 12.85
N SER A 951 -17.23 2.70 12.41
CA SER A 951 -16.11 3.37 13.11
C SER A 951 -15.97 4.85 12.78
N VAL A 952 -16.67 5.34 11.75
CA VAL A 952 -16.58 6.73 11.29
C VAL A 952 -17.39 7.65 12.19
N GLU A 953 -16.71 8.42 13.03
CA GLU A 953 -17.24 9.56 13.77
C GLU A 953 -16.66 10.85 13.18
N LEU A 954 -17.52 11.84 12.91
CA LEU A 954 -17.08 13.20 12.58
C LEU A 954 -16.92 14.01 13.85
N ASP A 955 -16.16 15.11 13.79
CA ASP A 955 -16.14 16.03 14.91
C ASP A 955 -17.44 16.86 15.02
N ALA A 956 -17.64 17.47 16.18
CA ALA A 956 -18.88 18.20 16.47
C ALA A 956 -19.07 19.48 15.64
N GLU A 957 -18.02 20.00 14.99
CA GLU A 957 -18.09 21.17 14.12
C GLU A 957 -18.43 20.75 12.69
N GLU A 958 -17.83 19.67 12.18
CA GLU A 958 -18.12 19.06 10.88
C GLU A 958 -19.56 18.52 10.79
N GLU A 959 -20.03 17.82 11.82
CA GLU A 959 -21.40 17.29 11.88
C GLU A 959 -22.45 18.40 12.01
N ALA A 960 -22.11 19.51 12.67
CA ALA A 960 -22.95 20.72 12.68
C ALA A 960 -23.01 21.37 11.29
N GLY A 961 -21.89 21.46 10.57
CA GLY A 961 -21.82 21.95 9.20
C GLY A 961 -22.70 21.17 8.23
N ARG A 962 -22.62 19.82 8.26
CA ARG A 962 -23.49 18.95 7.44
C ARG A 962 -24.98 19.13 7.75
N ARG A 963 -25.35 19.30 9.02
CA ARG A 963 -26.75 19.55 9.42
C ARG A 963 -27.30 20.90 8.96
N GLU A 964 -26.48 21.95 8.91
CA GLU A 964 -26.92 23.23 8.34
C GLU A 964 -27.05 23.14 6.81
N LEU A 965 -26.15 22.41 6.12
CA LEU A 965 -26.25 22.17 4.68
C LEU A 965 -27.51 21.36 4.31
N ALA A 966 -27.88 20.36 5.11
CA ALA A 966 -29.13 19.62 4.94
C ALA A 966 -30.37 20.52 5.13
N LYS A 967 -30.35 21.43 6.12
CA LYS A 967 -31.44 22.42 6.31
C LYS A 967 -31.57 23.42 5.16
N ALA A 968 -30.50 23.65 4.40
CA ALA A 968 -30.51 24.51 3.21
C ALA A 968 -31.13 23.85 1.97
N GLY A 969 -31.53 22.57 2.03
CA GLY A 969 -32.21 21.84 0.96
C GLY A 969 -31.55 20.51 0.56
N GLY A 970 -30.35 20.21 1.10
CA GLY A 970 -29.67 18.93 0.88
C GLY A 970 -30.29 17.76 1.68
N MET A 971 -30.00 16.53 1.25
CA MET A 971 -30.29 15.34 2.06
C MET A 971 -29.27 15.22 3.20
N GLU A 972 -29.70 14.87 4.43
CA GLU A 972 -28.79 14.55 5.53
C GLU A 972 -28.18 13.15 5.28
N VAL A 973 -26.95 13.12 4.75
CA VAL A 973 -26.19 11.89 4.50
C VAL A 973 -25.40 11.51 5.76
N PRO A 974 -25.66 10.35 6.41
CA PRO A 974 -24.93 9.89 7.58
C PRO A 974 -23.43 9.72 7.29
N SER A 975 -22.55 10.04 8.25
CA SER A 975 -21.10 9.93 8.06
C SER A 975 -20.61 8.49 7.92
N GLN A 976 -21.34 7.53 8.48
CA GLN A 976 -21.05 6.10 8.39
C GLN A 976 -21.47 5.51 7.03
N LEU A 977 -22.27 6.21 6.22
CA LEU A 977 -22.66 5.74 4.89
C LEU A 977 -21.50 5.95 3.92
N MET A 978 -20.86 4.85 3.55
CA MET A 978 -19.68 4.84 2.69
C MET A 978 -20.07 4.83 1.21
N PHE A 979 -20.96 3.93 0.80
CA PHE A 979 -21.24 3.66 -0.61
C PHE A 979 -22.73 3.43 -0.87
N VAL A 980 -23.19 3.76 -2.08
CA VAL A 980 -24.54 3.47 -2.57
C VAL A 980 -24.43 2.97 -4.01
N HIS A 981 -24.85 1.73 -4.25
CA HIS A 981 -25.05 1.15 -5.57
C HIS A 981 -26.53 1.18 -5.93
N GLN A 982 -26.85 1.62 -7.15
CA GLN A 982 -28.19 1.79 -7.72
C GLN A 982 -28.16 1.37 -9.21
N GLY A 983 -29.34 1.30 -9.85
CA GLY A 983 -29.50 0.92 -11.26
C GLY A 983 -30.01 -0.50 -11.48
N GLN A 984 -30.23 -1.28 -10.41
CA GLN A 984 -30.83 -2.62 -10.46
C GLN A 984 -32.25 -2.64 -9.89
N GLU A 985 -33.16 -3.40 -10.52
CA GLU A 985 -34.52 -3.58 -9.99
C GLU A 985 -34.66 -4.85 -9.13
N GLN A 986 -35.36 -4.70 -8.00
CA GLN A 986 -35.78 -5.75 -7.07
C GLN A 986 -34.63 -6.56 -6.45
N ILE A 987 -33.70 -5.87 -5.80
CA ILE A 987 -32.56 -6.47 -5.09
C ILE A 987 -33.04 -7.39 -3.94
N LYS A 988 -32.56 -8.64 -3.90
CA LYS A 988 -33.03 -9.70 -2.97
C LYS A 988 -32.00 -10.08 -1.92
N GLU A 989 -30.81 -10.49 -2.33
CA GLU A 989 -29.73 -10.88 -1.41
C GLU A 989 -28.42 -10.19 -1.80
N VAL A 990 -27.57 -9.95 -0.79
CA VAL A 990 -26.21 -9.44 -0.92
C VAL A 990 -25.31 -10.32 -0.07
N HIS A 991 -24.15 -10.70 -0.60
CA HIS A 991 -23.16 -11.55 0.08
C HIS A 991 -21.73 -11.04 -0.17
N TRP A 992 -20.91 -11.02 0.89
CA TRP A 992 -19.47 -10.77 0.75
C TRP A 992 -18.77 -12.03 0.23
N HIS A 993 -17.87 -11.89 -0.75
CA HIS A 993 -17.12 -13.04 -1.23
C HIS A 993 -16.05 -13.47 -0.18
N PRO A 994 -16.11 -14.69 0.39
CA PRO A 994 -15.26 -15.05 1.53
C PRO A 994 -13.77 -15.17 1.17
N GLN A 995 -13.44 -15.43 -0.10
CA GLN A 995 -12.07 -15.67 -0.58
C GLN A 995 -11.51 -14.57 -1.51
N ILE A 996 -12.28 -13.54 -1.85
CA ILE A 996 -11.88 -12.44 -2.74
C ILE A 996 -12.24 -11.12 -2.02
N PRO A 997 -11.29 -10.46 -1.34
CA PRO A 997 -11.59 -9.31 -0.48
C PRO A 997 -12.20 -8.15 -1.26
N GLY A 998 -13.17 -7.45 -0.66
CA GLY A 998 -13.84 -6.29 -1.26
C GLY A 998 -14.86 -6.61 -2.36
N VAL A 999 -15.03 -7.87 -2.77
CA VAL A 999 -16.08 -8.27 -3.72
C VAL A 999 -17.41 -8.49 -2.99
N VAL A 1000 -18.41 -7.77 -3.46
CA VAL A 1000 -19.81 -7.95 -3.09
C VAL A 1000 -20.54 -8.58 -4.27
N VAL A 1001 -21.29 -9.65 -4.01
CA VAL A 1001 -22.18 -10.29 -4.98
C VAL A 1001 -23.61 -9.84 -4.69
N ILE A 1002 -24.32 -9.40 -5.73
CA ILE A 1002 -25.68 -8.86 -5.63
C ILE A 1002 -26.64 -9.70 -6.49
N GLY A 1003 -27.70 -10.21 -5.88
CA GLY A 1003 -28.77 -10.94 -6.55
C GLY A 1003 -30.03 -10.08 -6.69
N ALA A 1004 -30.41 -9.76 -7.94
CA ALA A 1004 -31.62 -9.02 -8.29
C ALA A 1004 -32.56 -9.88 -9.17
N ALA A 1005 -33.81 -9.45 -9.35
CA ALA A 1005 -34.83 -10.29 -9.99
C ALA A 1005 -34.60 -10.50 -11.51
N SER A 1006 -33.90 -9.58 -12.17
CA SER A 1006 -33.62 -9.63 -13.62
C SER A 1006 -32.19 -10.03 -13.97
N ARG A 1007 -31.22 -9.79 -13.07
CA ARG A 1007 -29.78 -9.96 -13.29
C ARG A 1007 -29.05 -10.32 -11.98
N SER A 1008 -27.89 -10.95 -12.09
CA SER A 1008 -26.90 -11.04 -11.01
C SER A 1008 -25.73 -10.13 -11.35
N GLN A 1009 -25.17 -9.42 -10.37
CA GLN A 1009 -24.02 -8.54 -10.62
C GLN A 1009 -22.93 -8.77 -9.58
N PHE A 1010 -21.69 -8.68 -10.07
CA PHE A 1010 -20.47 -8.69 -9.27
C PHE A 1010 -19.99 -7.28 -9.17
N THR A 1011 -19.82 -6.82 -7.95
CA THR A 1011 -19.52 -5.43 -7.63
C THR A 1011 -18.35 -5.43 -6.66
N GLN A 1012 -17.14 -5.24 -7.18
CA GLN A 1012 -15.95 -5.00 -6.37
C GLN A 1012 -15.82 -3.50 -6.13
N VAL A 1013 -15.96 -3.11 -4.87
CA VAL A 1013 -15.68 -1.75 -4.42
C VAL A 1013 -14.45 -1.82 -3.54
N LEU A 1014 -13.25 -1.70 -4.13
CA LEU A 1014 -12.06 -1.52 -3.31
C LEU A 1014 -12.08 -0.11 -2.73
N ARG A 1015 -12.36 -0.05 -1.43
CA ARG A 1015 -12.13 1.13 -0.59
C ARG A 1015 -10.87 0.90 0.24
N ASP A 1016 -9.71 0.91 -0.41
CA ASP A 1016 -8.41 0.98 0.28
C ASP A 1016 -8.14 2.40 0.85
N THR A 1017 -9.18 3.24 0.90
CA THR A 1017 -9.25 4.62 1.39
C THR A 1017 -10.52 4.84 2.22
N LEU A 1018 -10.44 4.58 3.52
CA LEU A 1018 -11.25 5.29 4.52
C LEU A 1018 -10.41 6.35 5.26
N PHE A 1019 -9.77 7.18 4.43
CA PHE A 1019 -9.46 8.57 4.76
C PHE A 1019 -9.80 9.40 3.52
N VAL A 1020 -11.07 9.76 3.39
CA VAL A 1020 -11.45 10.88 2.53
C VAL A 1020 -10.89 12.13 3.21
N PRO A 1021 -9.98 12.90 2.58
CA PRO A 1021 -9.58 14.19 3.14
C PRO A 1021 -10.81 15.09 3.20
N PHE A 1022 -10.85 16.03 4.16
CA PHE A 1022 -11.99 16.94 4.30
C PHE A 1022 -12.03 17.98 3.16
N SER A 1023 -12.55 17.54 2.03
CA SER A 1023 -13.13 18.32 0.94
C SER A 1023 -14.46 17.65 0.60
N VAL A 1024 -15.55 18.37 0.90
CA VAL A 1024 -16.98 18.18 0.59
C VAL A 1024 -17.34 16.93 -0.24
N PRO A 1025 -18.34 16.11 0.17
CA PRO A 1025 -18.84 15.03 -0.69
C PRO A 1025 -19.29 15.62 -2.03
N GLN A 1026 -18.98 14.95 -3.15
CA GLN A 1026 -19.45 15.36 -4.48
C GLN A 1026 -20.97 15.22 -4.59
N ILE A 1027 -21.66 16.23 -4.07
CA ILE A 1027 -22.85 16.82 -4.64
C ILE A 1027 -22.37 18.20 -5.05
N ALA A 1028 -22.30 18.47 -6.35
CA ALA A 1028 -21.81 19.75 -6.84
C ALA A 1028 -22.69 20.91 -6.34
N LEU A 1029 -22.07 21.99 -5.87
CA LEU A 1029 -22.54 23.38 -6.02
C LEU A 1029 -21.56 24.38 -5.37
N THR A 1030 -21.23 25.44 -6.10
CA THR A 1030 -20.28 26.48 -5.71
C THR A 1030 -20.97 27.77 -5.22
N SER A 1031 -20.18 28.61 -4.53
CA SER A 1031 -20.30 30.07 -4.35
C SER A 1031 -20.49 30.63 -2.91
N VAL A 1032 -20.21 31.92 -2.80
CA VAL A 1032 -19.63 32.71 -1.67
C VAL A 1032 -20.37 34.08 -1.65
N PRO A 1033 -20.28 35.04 -0.68
CA PRO A 1033 -19.70 35.11 0.69
C PRO A 1033 -20.68 35.63 1.80
N SER A 1034 -20.18 35.75 3.05
CA SER A 1034 -20.16 37.00 3.86
C SER A 1034 -20.72 36.96 5.31
N VAL A 1035 -20.00 37.65 6.23
CA VAL A 1035 -20.54 38.53 7.31
C VAL A 1035 -21.21 37.84 8.54
N ILE A 1036 -21.01 38.21 9.82
CA ILE A 1036 -20.03 39.09 10.50
C ILE A 1036 -20.20 39.00 12.06
N LEU A 1037 -19.19 39.42 12.84
CA LEU A 1037 -19.23 39.91 14.26
C LEU A 1037 -19.71 39.03 15.45
N GLN A 1038 -18.85 39.01 16.48
CA GLN A 1038 -19.15 39.27 17.92
C GLN A 1038 -20.03 38.27 18.72
N ALA A 1039 -19.89 38.13 20.05
CA ALA A 1039 -18.82 38.46 20.99
C ALA A 1039 -19.09 37.87 22.40
N ARG A 1040 -18.01 37.63 23.16
CA ARG A 1040 -17.89 37.81 24.64
C ARG A 1040 -18.90 37.15 25.60
N SER A 1041 -18.30 36.39 26.53
CA SER A 1041 -18.65 36.29 27.96
C SER A 1041 -19.91 35.45 28.30
N CYS A 1042 -20.10 34.94 29.53
CA CYS A 1042 -19.55 35.37 30.82
C CYS A 1042 -19.62 34.27 31.90
N VAL A 1043 -18.57 34.18 32.74
CA VAL A 1043 -18.61 34.02 34.22
C VAL A 1043 -19.61 33.02 34.86
N SER A 1044 -19.10 32.01 35.56
CA SER A 1044 -19.15 31.90 37.05
C SER A 1044 -18.50 30.60 37.56
N ARG A 1045 -17.53 30.68 38.48
CA ARG A 1045 -17.59 30.42 39.95
C ARG A 1045 -17.99 28.97 40.33
N GLY A 1046 -17.26 28.29 41.24
CA GLY A 1046 -16.03 28.68 41.95
C GLY A 1046 -15.54 27.63 42.95
N LEU A 1047 -14.56 28.01 43.81
CA LEU A 1047 -14.45 27.78 45.27
C LEU A 1047 -14.66 26.33 45.81
N MET A 1048 -13.97 25.74 46.81
CA MET A 1048 -12.90 26.08 47.78
C MET A 1048 -12.63 24.78 48.63
N HIS A 1049 -11.57 24.54 49.43
CA HIS A 1049 -10.23 25.13 49.65
C HIS A 1049 -9.40 24.15 50.54
N CYS A 1050 -8.05 24.25 50.55
CA CYS A 1050 -7.16 23.83 51.67
C CYS A 1050 -7.04 22.30 52.01
N THR A 1051 -5.96 21.75 52.62
CA THR A 1051 -4.71 22.32 53.18
C THR A 1051 -3.55 21.28 53.25
N ARG A 1052 -2.32 21.78 53.45
CA ARG A 1052 -1.05 21.06 53.74
C ARG A 1052 -1.09 20.05 54.90
N ALA A 1053 -0.24 19.01 54.85
CA ALA A 1053 0.96 18.85 55.73
C ALA A 1053 1.70 17.51 55.48
N ALA A 1054 2.98 17.41 55.88
CA ALA A 1054 3.88 16.28 55.62
C ALA A 1054 4.25 15.47 56.88
N CYS A 1055 4.58 14.17 56.74
CA CYS A 1055 5.50 13.49 57.68
C CYS A 1055 6.14 12.16 57.18
N SER A 1056 7.46 12.19 56.96
CA SER A 1056 8.50 11.23 57.43
C SER A 1056 8.21 9.73 57.72
N LYS A 1057 8.93 8.87 56.94
CA LYS A 1057 9.72 7.65 57.32
C LYS A 1057 9.07 6.27 57.60
N ARG A 1058 9.82 5.25 57.11
CA ARG A 1058 9.95 3.84 57.54
C ARG A 1058 8.75 2.92 57.21
N LEU A 1059 8.91 1.61 56.92
CA LEU A 1059 10.02 0.67 57.17
C LEU A 1059 10.36 -0.24 55.96
N ASP A 1060 11.43 -1.01 56.14
CA ASP A 1060 12.06 -1.97 55.24
C ASP A 1060 11.24 -3.23 54.89
N GLY A 1061 11.56 -3.84 53.74
CA GLY A 1061 12.01 -5.25 53.71
C GLY A 1061 11.02 -6.36 53.35
N THR A 1062 10.97 -6.73 52.06
CA THR A 1062 11.40 -8.05 51.58
C THR A 1062 11.68 -8.02 50.08
#